data_AF-A0AAV7HLP2-F1
#
_entry.id   AF-A0AAV7HLP2-F1
#
_cell.length_a   1.000
_cell.length_b   1.000
_cell.length_c   1.000
_cell.angle_alpha   90.00
_cell.angle_beta   90.00
_cell.angle_gamma   90.00
#
_symmetry.space_group_name_H-M   'P 1'
#
loop_
_entity.id
_entity.type
_entity.pdbx_description
1 polymer ?
#
loop_
_entity_poly.entity_id
_entity_poly.type
_entity_poly.pdbx_seq_one_letter_code
_entity_poly.pdbx_strand_id
1 'polypeptide(L)'
;MEQLVNTNSTISTKKKKKCVEEQSCFFCAMEEPNPQRRQSSLSSFFSSMPHNDDDPSQVLVMSGLWTYAMTRCDDPILASSGILRCCSLLISKALNNPSWLYRHQNIYIPYYAAHILGSFTLHLPRFASLAVSSGCLPPLLSLLRCSMTWIEQRVAVRALGHLASFDDTFPAVETHGGDIIIPVTIHLASTCLQTVYSEPRTKYQRDLLTRGLNGADTEARKAEEWASQLQTWSIYLLCCFAWRDVKWHGAIVTKNGNFMKKLCTMWGGLANGDSPAGVGLMRILCRSELGRTAIAGCVKAVQSLCNLSRSSDDWQYMGIDCLLLLLNNPTTRDQVLPIASPHLTDLAELRRLGSRRRLGEKITNSLSLTELVQRTKMEAEMSLEEIELRCQIAREREKEGNKRLRIGDVEGAVEKYTEALLTCPLKRRKERMVIYSNRATCRVLIGEAEAAISDATRALALSEPANTHGKSLWRRAQGYDMMGMAKESLMDCLMFLNWRYNNYAGKRGRIGGVVPYCVVRMINKQMSRVSLFDEVTKKCGGDVDVSEEGNDPELDAVTNDILDLDVNRNDVELGESSRLIWYNMLVAGLIVLLSWFPWVGCLWLLSWLPGKLGWLTGKLGWLPLVVVLVSLGCWVGVFVSWVAGLVSLGYYLGCWFYNM
;
A
#
# COMPACT_ATOMS: atom_id res chain seq x y z
N MET A 1 20.33 -2.16 24.25
CA MET A 1 20.50 -0.73 23.93
C MET A 1 20.39 0.19 25.15
N GLU A 2 19.68 -0.15 26.24
CA GLU A 2 19.73 0.67 27.48
C GLU A 2 21.11 0.71 28.15
N GLN A 3 21.93 -0.35 27.99
CA GLN A 3 23.31 -0.33 28.51
C GLN A 3 24.32 0.46 27.66
N LEU A 4 23.97 0.88 26.44
CA LEU A 4 24.79 1.81 25.62
C LEU A 4 24.35 3.27 25.78
N VAL A 5 23.13 3.51 26.29
CA VAL A 5 22.63 4.84 26.66
C VAL A 5 23.05 5.20 28.09
N ASN A 6 23.11 4.23 29.01
CA ASN A 6 23.48 4.49 30.41
C ASN A 6 24.97 4.77 30.65
N THR A 7 25.86 4.45 29.71
CA THR A 7 27.29 4.84 29.78
C THR A 7 27.55 6.32 29.47
N ASN A 8 26.54 7.07 29.00
CA ASN A 8 26.67 8.50 28.70
C ASN A 8 26.55 9.41 29.93
N SER A 9 26.16 8.89 31.10
CA SER A 9 25.96 9.71 32.31
C SER A 9 27.23 9.92 33.16
N THR A 10 28.31 9.18 32.88
CA THR A 10 29.56 9.21 33.68
C THR A 10 30.81 9.58 32.88
N ILE A 11 30.65 10.16 31.69
CA ILE A 11 31.76 10.80 30.98
C ILE A 11 31.96 12.19 31.59
N SER A 12 32.84 12.22 32.59
CA SER A 12 33.37 13.39 33.27
C SER A 12 33.52 14.60 32.34
N THR A 13 33.11 15.76 32.86
CA THR A 13 33.30 17.12 32.35
C THR A 13 34.71 17.42 31.79
N LYS A 14 35.72 16.58 32.09
CA LYS A 14 37.05 16.61 31.48
C LYS A 14 37.11 16.18 30.00
N LYS A 15 36.24 15.26 29.52
CA LYS A 15 36.19 14.86 28.10
C LYS A 15 35.50 15.91 27.22
N LYS A 16 34.51 16.63 27.77
CA LYS A 16 33.88 17.79 27.09
C LYS A 16 34.88 18.92 26.82
N LYS A 17 35.85 19.17 27.70
CA LYS A 17 36.91 20.18 27.46
C LYS A 17 37.90 19.76 26.37
N LYS A 18 38.19 18.46 26.23
CA LYS A 18 39.13 17.97 25.22
C LYS A 18 38.55 17.96 23.79
N CYS A 19 37.24 17.73 23.64
CA CYS A 19 36.57 17.80 22.34
C CYS A 19 36.38 19.24 21.81
N VAL A 20 36.47 20.27 22.67
CA VAL A 20 36.38 21.68 22.24
C VAL A 20 37.69 22.15 21.59
N GLU A 21 38.80 21.47 21.85
CA GLU A 21 40.11 21.78 21.24
C GLU A 21 40.32 21.07 19.88
N GLU A 22 39.54 20.04 19.57
CA GLU A 22 39.55 19.34 18.27
C GLU A 22 38.28 19.68 17.49
N GLN A 23 38.39 20.60 16.52
CA GLN A 23 37.33 21.05 15.60
C GLN A 23 36.77 19.94 14.66
N SER A 24 36.83 18.65 15.01
CA SER A 24 36.74 17.53 14.06
C SER A 24 35.63 16.49 14.33
N CYS A 25 34.88 16.56 15.42
CA CYS A 25 33.85 15.55 15.72
C CYS A 25 32.47 15.89 15.10
N PHE A 26 31.92 14.97 14.30
CA PHE A 26 30.60 15.11 13.64
C PHE A 26 29.46 15.53 14.59
N PHE A 27 29.37 14.91 15.76
CA PHE A 27 28.29 15.20 16.71
C PHE A 27 28.40 16.62 17.29
N CYS A 28 29.62 17.12 17.50
CA CYS A 28 29.84 18.50 17.90
C CYS A 28 29.45 19.47 16.77
N ALA A 29 29.75 19.13 15.52
CA ALA A 29 29.32 19.93 14.37
C ALA A 29 27.79 19.97 14.25
N MET A 30 27.08 18.87 14.48
CA MET A 30 25.61 18.83 14.48
C MET A 30 24.97 19.66 15.61
N GLU A 31 25.62 19.73 16.77
CA GLU A 31 25.16 20.48 17.95
C GLU A 31 25.50 21.98 17.90
N GLU A 32 26.36 22.42 16.97
CA GLU A 32 26.78 23.83 16.86
C GLU A 32 25.57 24.77 16.65
N PRO A 33 25.24 25.66 17.60
CA PRO A 33 24.03 26.47 17.54
C PRO A 33 24.05 27.51 16.41
N ASN A 34 25.22 27.98 15.99
CA ASN A 34 25.34 28.96 14.92
C ASN A 34 25.24 28.29 13.53
N PRO A 35 24.25 28.63 12.68
CA PRO A 35 24.05 27.96 11.40
C PRO A 35 25.25 28.03 10.44
N GLN A 36 25.95 29.17 10.39
CA GLN A 36 27.11 29.35 9.51
C GLN A 36 28.30 28.52 9.98
N ARG A 37 28.59 28.54 11.29
CA ARG A 37 29.64 27.69 11.88
C ARG A 37 29.32 26.22 11.72
N ARG A 38 28.07 25.82 11.97
CA ARG A 38 27.56 24.46 11.75
C ARG A 38 27.83 24.02 10.31
N GLN A 39 27.43 24.84 9.32
CA GLN A 39 27.66 24.55 7.91
C GLN A 39 29.16 24.41 7.61
N SER A 40 30.01 25.33 8.06
CA SER A 40 31.46 25.26 7.84
C SER A 40 32.10 24.01 8.47
N SER A 41 31.74 23.67 9.71
CA SER A 41 32.21 22.47 10.39
C SER A 41 31.76 21.19 9.68
N LEU A 42 30.49 21.13 9.26
CA LEU A 42 29.97 20.00 8.50
C LEU A 42 30.62 19.88 7.12
N SER A 43 30.87 20.99 6.42
CA SER A 43 31.59 21.01 5.14
C SER A 43 33.01 20.44 5.26
N SER A 44 33.74 20.85 6.30
CA SER A 44 35.08 20.30 6.58
C SER A 44 35.02 18.80 6.89
N PHE A 45 34.05 18.38 7.71
CA PHE A 45 33.84 16.98 8.06
C PHE A 45 33.51 16.11 6.83
N PHE A 46 32.51 16.50 6.04
CA PHE A 46 32.09 15.72 4.86
C PHE A 46 33.13 15.67 3.75
N SER A 47 33.98 16.69 3.66
CA SER A 47 35.09 16.71 2.70
C SER A 47 36.23 15.76 3.11
N SER A 48 36.50 15.62 4.40
CA SER A 48 37.60 14.77 4.91
C SER A 48 37.22 13.30 5.07
N MET A 49 35.96 13.01 5.42
CA MET A 49 35.48 11.66 5.75
C MET A 49 35.79 10.61 4.66
N PRO A 50 35.56 10.82 3.35
CA PRO A 50 35.87 9.82 2.33
C PRO A 50 37.35 9.47 2.22
N HIS A 51 38.25 10.31 2.74
CA HIS A 51 39.71 10.15 2.66
C HIS A 51 40.34 9.62 3.95
N ASN A 52 39.57 9.46 5.02
CA ASN A 52 40.06 8.91 6.28
C ASN A 52 39.82 7.38 6.29
N ASP A 53 40.86 6.58 6.08
CA ASP A 53 40.71 5.12 5.95
C ASP A 53 40.60 4.39 7.29
N ASP A 54 41.08 5.01 8.37
CA ASP A 54 41.32 4.37 9.67
C ASP A 54 40.36 4.83 10.77
N ASP A 55 39.33 5.63 10.43
CA ASP A 55 38.33 6.07 11.39
C ASP A 55 37.18 5.06 11.54
N PRO A 56 37.11 4.29 12.65
CA PRO A 56 36.05 3.32 12.87
C PRO A 56 34.69 3.97 13.15
N SER A 57 34.64 5.28 13.42
CA SER A 57 33.41 5.99 13.75
C SER A 57 32.53 6.31 12.53
N GLN A 58 33.06 6.15 11.32
CA GLN A 58 32.34 6.47 10.08
C GLN A 58 31.01 5.75 9.95
N VAL A 59 30.95 4.46 10.31
CA VAL A 59 29.69 3.71 10.28
C VAL A 59 28.65 4.28 11.24
N LEU A 60 29.06 4.73 12.42
CA LEU A 60 28.17 5.30 13.43
C LEU A 60 27.63 6.65 12.96
N VAL A 61 28.50 7.47 12.37
CA VAL A 61 28.11 8.74 11.75
C VAL A 61 27.11 8.50 10.62
N MET A 62 27.38 7.57 9.71
CA MET A 62 26.48 7.25 8.60
C MET A 62 25.12 6.69 9.07
N SER A 63 25.11 5.84 10.09
CA SER A 63 23.88 5.34 10.69
C SER A 63 23.06 6.46 11.35
N GLY A 64 23.73 7.37 12.05
CA GLY A 64 23.11 8.55 12.67
C GLY A 64 22.53 9.50 11.61
N LEU A 65 23.29 9.79 10.55
CA LEU A 65 22.87 10.61 9.42
C LEU A 65 21.72 9.99 8.64
N TRP A 66 21.71 8.68 8.45
CA TRP A 66 20.58 7.99 7.84
C TRP A 66 19.31 8.18 8.68
N THR A 67 19.41 7.98 9.99
CA THR A 67 18.27 8.20 10.91
C THR A 67 17.77 9.65 10.85
N TYR A 68 18.70 10.61 10.77
CA TYR A 68 18.35 12.03 10.61
C TYR A 68 17.68 12.30 9.26
N ALA A 69 18.26 11.83 8.16
CA ALA A 69 17.77 12.03 6.80
C ALA A 69 16.37 11.42 6.57
N MET A 70 16.00 10.37 7.32
CA MET A 70 14.65 9.81 7.31
C MET A 70 13.57 10.75 7.86
N THR A 71 13.94 11.68 8.73
CA THR A 71 12.98 12.59 9.40
C THR A 71 13.11 14.05 8.97
N ARG A 72 14.27 14.43 8.42
CA ARG A 72 14.61 15.81 8.04
C ARG A 72 15.37 15.83 6.70
N CYS A 73 14.76 15.28 5.67
CA CYS A 73 15.35 15.20 4.32
C CYS A 73 15.38 16.56 3.58
N ASP A 74 14.74 17.59 4.12
CA ASP A 74 14.61 18.93 3.57
C ASP A 74 15.63 19.94 4.15
N ASP A 75 16.52 19.48 5.05
CA ASP A 75 17.53 20.31 5.72
C ASP A 75 18.51 20.96 4.72
N PRO A 76 18.45 22.29 4.52
CA PRO A 76 19.29 22.99 3.56
C PRO A 76 20.75 23.10 4.00
N ILE A 77 21.02 23.10 5.32
CA ILE A 77 22.38 23.20 5.85
C ILE A 77 23.13 21.91 5.52
N LEU A 78 22.55 20.75 5.81
CA LEU A 78 23.20 19.47 5.50
C LEU A 78 23.39 19.27 3.99
N ALA A 79 22.35 19.56 3.19
CA ALA A 79 22.44 19.43 1.73
C ALA A 79 23.58 20.30 1.16
N SER A 80 23.69 21.56 1.60
CA SER A 80 24.75 22.48 1.18
C SER A 80 26.11 22.23 1.83
N SER A 81 26.19 21.37 2.86
CA SER A 81 27.45 21.01 3.52
C SER A 81 28.25 19.92 2.77
N GLY A 82 27.75 19.42 1.63
CA GLY A 82 28.48 18.41 0.83
C GLY A 82 28.20 16.96 1.22
N ILE A 83 27.16 16.69 2.03
CA ILE A 83 26.76 15.33 2.41
C ILE A 83 26.49 14.43 1.20
N LEU A 84 25.88 14.97 0.14
CA LEU A 84 25.53 14.21 -1.08
C LEU A 84 26.79 13.78 -1.83
N ARG A 85 27.78 14.67 -1.92
CA ARG A 85 29.11 14.37 -2.48
C ARG A 85 29.84 13.33 -1.63
N CYS A 86 29.84 13.50 -0.31
CA CYS A 86 30.43 12.56 0.63
C CYS A 86 29.83 11.14 0.45
N CYS A 87 28.50 11.02 0.40
CA CYS A 87 27.82 9.74 0.16
C CYS A 87 28.22 9.11 -1.17
N SER A 88 28.26 9.90 -2.26
CA SER A 88 28.69 9.41 -3.58
C SER A 88 30.12 8.87 -3.56
N LEU A 89 31.05 9.60 -2.92
CA LEU A 89 32.44 9.19 -2.79
C LEU A 89 32.60 7.93 -1.93
N LEU A 90 31.86 7.80 -0.83
CA LEU A 90 31.90 6.62 0.03
C LEU A 90 31.38 5.36 -0.67
N ILE A 91 30.31 5.46 -1.46
CA ILE A 91 29.84 4.32 -2.29
C ILE A 91 30.90 3.97 -3.33
N SER A 92 31.46 4.97 -4.02
CA SER A 92 32.52 4.75 -5.01
C SER A 92 33.75 4.08 -4.38
N LYS A 93 34.12 4.48 -3.16
CA LYS A 93 35.23 3.90 -2.41
C LYS A 93 34.95 2.45 -2.03
N ALA A 94 33.74 2.14 -1.56
CA ALA A 94 33.33 0.78 -1.25
C ALA A 94 33.46 -0.16 -2.45
N LEU A 95 33.05 0.32 -3.63
CA LEU A 95 33.08 -0.46 -4.87
C LEU A 95 34.51 -0.69 -5.39
N ASN A 96 35.43 0.24 -5.15
CA ASN A 96 36.78 0.20 -5.72
C ASN A 96 37.88 -0.23 -4.73
N ASN A 97 37.58 -0.28 -3.42
CA ASN A 97 38.56 -0.62 -2.39
C ASN A 97 37.99 -1.68 -1.42
N PRO A 98 38.09 -2.98 -1.77
CA PRO A 98 37.66 -4.07 -0.91
C PRO A 98 38.35 -4.08 0.46
N SER A 99 39.62 -3.66 0.52
CA SER A 99 40.37 -3.62 1.78
C SER A 99 39.80 -2.61 2.77
N TRP A 100 39.31 -1.47 2.29
CA TRP A 100 38.60 -0.49 3.11
C TRP A 100 37.18 -0.96 3.46
N LEU A 101 36.48 -1.59 2.51
CA LEU A 101 35.11 -2.06 2.69
C LEU A 101 34.98 -3.10 3.84
N TYR A 102 35.93 -4.04 3.90
CA TYR A 102 35.94 -5.09 4.92
C TYR A 102 36.68 -4.70 6.20
N ARG A 103 37.21 -3.46 6.28
CA ARG A 103 37.78 -2.91 7.50
C ARG A 103 36.68 -2.44 8.45
N HIS A 104 36.88 -2.65 9.75
CA HIS A 104 35.93 -2.27 10.81
C HIS A 104 34.50 -2.75 10.51
N GLN A 105 33.58 -1.81 10.31
CA GLN A 105 32.18 -2.04 9.94
C GLN A 105 31.82 -1.23 8.67
N ASN A 106 32.79 -1.00 7.79
CA ASN A 106 32.57 -0.18 6.59
C ASN A 106 31.60 -0.83 5.59
N ILE A 107 31.40 -2.15 5.68
CA ILE A 107 30.42 -2.91 4.87
C ILE A 107 28.99 -2.33 4.93
N TYR A 108 28.63 -1.64 6.02
CA TYR A 108 27.31 -1.01 6.17
C TYR A 108 27.20 0.38 5.51
N ILE A 109 28.34 1.03 5.23
CA ILE A 109 28.38 2.42 4.75
C ILE A 109 27.65 2.60 3.40
N PRO A 110 27.84 1.73 2.38
CA PRO A 110 27.18 1.89 1.09
C PRO A 110 25.66 1.88 1.18
N TYR A 111 25.11 1.02 2.03
CA TYR A 111 23.68 0.99 2.32
C TYR A 111 23.19 2.33 2.88
N TYR A 112 23.82 2.83 3.95
CA TYR A 112 23.43 4.10 4.56
C TYR A 112 23.61 5.28 3.59
N ALA A 113 24.74 5.35 2.87
CA ALA A 113 25.04 6.40 1.92
C ALA A 113 24.00 6.47 0.78
N ALA A 114 23.67 5.34 0.16
CA ALA A 114 22.67 5.28 -0.90
C ALA A 114 21.26 5.62 -0.36
N HIS A 115 20.95 5.19 0.87
CA HIS A 115 19.69 5.53 1.51
C HIS A 115 19.58 7.02 1.82
N ILE A 116 20.64 7.66 2.31
CA ILE A 116 20.70 9.11 2.56
C ILE A 116 20.49 9.86 1.24
N LEU A 117 21.21 9.50 0.17
CA LEU A 117 21.01 10.07 -1.16
C LEU A 117 19.54 10.01 -1.58
N GLY A 118 18.93 8.82 -1.54
CA GLY A 118 17.52 8.68 -1.88
C GLY A 118 16.57 9.46 -0.98
N SER A 119 16.97 9.85 0.23
CA SER A 119 16.09 10.57 1.16
C SER A 119 16.09 12.06 0.87
N PHE A 120 17.28 12.66 0.72
CA PHE A 120 17.41 14.06 0.33
C PHE A 120 16.82 14.36 -1.05
N THR A 121 16.80 13.37 -1.95
CA THR A 121 16.23 13.53 -3.29
C THR A 121 14.74 13.23 -3.37
N LEU A 122 14.05 12.93 -2.27
CA LEU A 122 12.66 12.46 -2.32
C LEU A 122 11.64 13.54 -2.73
N HIS A 123 11.78 14.76 -2.20
CA HIS A 123 10.73 15.79 -2.33
C HIS A 123 11.18 17.10 -3.00
N LEU A 124 12.48 17.37 -3.01
CA LEU A 124 13.00 18.68 -3.42
C LEU A 124 13.81 18.57 -4.72
N PRO A 125 13.29 19.10 -5.86
CA PRO A 125 14.00 19.07 -7.15
C PRO A 125 15.42 19.63 -7.06
N ARG A 126 15.61 20.73 -6.32
CA ARG A 126 16.93 21.33 -6.09
C ARG A 126 17.95 20.37 -5.45
N PHE A 127 17.52 19.49 -4.56
CA PHE A 127 18.41 18.52 -3.92
C PHE A 127 18.69 17.32 -4.84
N ALA A 128 17.71 16.93 -5.67
CA ALA A 128 17.95 15.98 -6.75
C ALA A 128 19.02 16.50 -7.72
N SER A 129 18.90 17.74 -8.19
CA SER A 129 19.88 18.37 -9.07
C SER A 129 21.27 18.46 -8.42
N LEU A 130 21.32 18.81 -7.13
CA LEU A 130 22.57 18.83 -6.36
C LEU A 130 23.18 17.43 -6.19
N ALA A 131 22.37 16.38 -6.01
CA ALA A 131 22.85 15.01 -5.93
C ALA A 131 23.47 14.55 -7.26
N VAL A 132 22.83 14.88 -8.39
CA VAL A 132 23.36 14.58 -9.73
C VAL A 132 24.68 15.32 -9.96
N SER A 133 24.76 16.62 -9.67
CA SER A 133 26.00 17.40 -9.81
C SER A 133 27.10 16.96 -8.84
N SER A 134 26.72 16.40 -7.69
CA SER A 134 27.64 15.75 -6.75
C SER A 134 28.19 14.40 -7.25
N GLY A 135 27.73 13.93 -8.42
CA GLY A 135 28.22 12.72 -9.07
C GLY A 135 27.64 11.43 -8.51
N CYS A 136 26.39 11.43 -8.02
CA CYS A 136 25.79 10.22 -7.42
C CYS A 136 25.42 9.11 -8.44
N LEU A 137 25.25 9.44 -9.73
CA LEU A 137 24.73 8.48 -10.71
C LEU A 137 25.65 7.26 -10.94
N PRO A 138 26.96 7.39 -11.24
CA PRO A 138 27.82 6.22 -11.48
C PRO A 138 27.86 5.20 -10.33
N PRO A 139 28.04 5.61 -9.05
CA PRO A 139 28.00 4.64 -7.96
C PRO A 139 26.61 4.01 -7.76
N LEU A 140 25.52 4.78 -7.89
CA LEU A 140 24.16 4.23 -7.77
C LEU A 140 23.84 3.22 -8.89
N LEU A 141 24.27 3.48 -10.13
CA LEU A 141 24.12 2.55 -11.25
C LEU A 141 24.94 1.27 -11.07
N SER A 142 26.11 1.37 -10.44
CA SER A 142 26.93 0.20 -10.10
C SER A 142 26.25 -0.65 -9.02
N LEU A 143 25.72 -0.02 -7.98
CA LEU A 143 24.90 -0.72 -6.99
C LEU A 143 23.68 -1.38 -7.63
N LEU A 144 22.95 -0.69 -8.52
CA LEU A 144 21.81 -1.25 -9.26
C LEU A 144 22.18 -2.52 -10.02
N ARG A 145 23.36 -2.55 -10.66
CA ARG A 145 23.91 -3.72 -11.39
C ARG A 145 24.35 -4.89 -10.50
N CYS A 146 24.06 -4.86 -9.20
CA CYS A 146 24.48 -5.88 -8.25
C CYS A 146 26.00 -5.94 -8.01
N SER A 147 26.72 -4.81 -8.11
CA SER A 147 28.14 -4.79 -7.72
C SER A 147 28.38 -5.03 -6.22
N MET A 148 27.31 -5.04 -5.41
CA MET A 148 27.31 -5.49 -4.02
C MET A 148 26.18 -6.52 -3.83
N THR A 149 25.26 -6.32 -2.89
CA THR A 149 24.14 -7.24 -2.66
C THR A 149 22.79 -6.60 -2.97
N TRP A 150 21.75 -7.41 -2.88
CA TRP A 150 20.37 -6.97 -3.08
C TRP A 150 19.95 -5.86 -2.10
N ILE A 151 20.58 -5.77 -0.92
CA ILE A 151 20.32 -4.69 0.04
C ILE A 151 20.67 -3.34 -0.58
N GLU A 152 21.85 -3.23 -1.18
CA GLU A 152 22.32 -2.00 -1.82
C GLU A 152 21.58 -1.74 -3.14
N GLN A 153 21.27 -2.79 -3.91
CA GLN A 153 20.40 -2.66 -5.09
C GLN A 153 19.07 -2.02 -4.74
N ARG A 154 18.44 -2.45 -3.64
CA ARG A 154 17.14 -1.94 -3.19
C ARG A 154 17.16 -0.42 -2.98
N VAL A 155 18.13 0.07 -2.21
CA VAL A 155 18.26 1.51 -1.93
C VAL A 155 18.73 2.30 -3.16
N ALA A 156 19.51 1.68 -4.06
CA ALA A 156 19.92 2.30 -5.31
C ALA A 156 18.74 2.50 -6.28
N VAL A 157 17.88 1.49 -6.45
CA VAL A 157 16.64 1.59 -7.24
C VAL A 157 15.76 2.73 -6.72
N ARG A 158 15.59 2.84 -5.39
CA ARG A 158 14.84 3.93 -4.76
C ARG A 158 15.41 5.30 -5.10
N ALA A 159 16.72 5.48 -4.89
CA ALA A 159 17.39 6.76 -5.14
C ALA A 159 17.29 7.16 -6.63
N LEU A 160 17.52 6.21 -7.55
CA LEU A 160 17.37 6.43 -8.98
C LEU A 160 15.92 6.75 -9.37
N GLY A 161 14.93 6.11 -8.74
CA GLY A 161 13.51 6.44 -8.90
C GLY A 161 13.21 7.90 -8.60
N HIS A 162 13.68 8.40 -7.45
CA HIS A 162 13.46 9.80 -7.09
C HIS A 162 14.18 10.76 -8.06
N LEU A 163 15.40 10.44 -8.47
CA LEU A 163 16.12 11.22 -9.49
C LEU A 163 15.40 11.20 -10.85
N ALA A 164 14.81 10.09 -11.25
CA ALA A 164 14.03 9.99 -12.49
C ALA A 164 12.68 10.73 -12.41
N SER A 165 12.22 11.05 -11.19
CA SER A 165 10.90 11.65 -10.98
C SER A 165 10.84 13.15 -11.31
N PHE A 166 11.98 13.86 -11.32
CA PHE A 166 12.02 15.30 -11.61
C PHE A 166 12.51 15.62 -13.02
N ASP A 167 11.97 16.70 -13.59
CA ASP A 167 12.27 17.18 -14.94
C ASP A 167 13.76 17.51 -15.10
N ASP A 168 14.35 18.20 -14.11
CA ASP A 168 15.73 18.68 -14.17
C ASP A 168 16.77 17.54 -14.13
N THR A 169 16.45 16.42 -13.48
CA THR A 169 17.38 15.30 -13.29
C THR A 169 17.10 14.11 -14.18
N PHE A 170 15.89 13.99 -14.72
CA PHE A 170 15.52 12.90 -15.62
C PHE A 170 16.46 12.77 -16.82
N PRO A 171 16.87 13.84 -17.54
CA PRO A 171 17.78 13.72 -18.68
C PRO A 171 19.09 13.00 -18.34
N ALA A 172 19.66 13.28 -17.16
CA ALA A 172 20.89 12.62 -16.72
C ALA A 172 20.67 11.13 -16.44
N VAL A 173 19.55 10.77 -15.81
CA VAL A 173 19.18 9.37 -15.56
C VAL A 173 18.83 8.63 -16.86
N GLU A 174 18.16 9.31 -17.78
CA GLU A 174 17.67 8.76 -19.05
C GLU A 174 18.79 8.24 -19.94
N THR A 175 19.97 8.88 -19.91
CA THR A 175 21.17 8.43 -20.65
C THR A 175 21.55 6.97 -20.37
N HIS A 176 21.13 6.42 -19.23
CA HIS A 176 21.40 5.05 -18.80
C HIS A 176 20.16 4.13 -18.92
N GLY A 177 19.07 4.63 -19.49
CA GLY A 177 17.76 3.98 -19.58
C GLY A 177 17.80 2.64 -20.30
N GLY A 178 18.24 2.64 -21.56
CA GLY A 178 18.17 1.48 -22.44
C GLY A 178 19.14 0.35 -22.08
N ASP A 179 20.34 0.72 -21.65
CA ASP A 179 21.45 -0.23 -21.46
C ASP A 179 21.49 -0.83 -20.05
N ILE A 180 21.02 -0.07 -19.04
CA ILE A 180 21.18 -0.45 -17.63
C ILE A 180 19.82 -0.46 -16.94
N ILE A 181 19.16 0.70 -16.88
CA ILE A 181 18.08 0.91 -15.93
C ILE A 181 16.87 0.05 -16.27
N ILE A 182 16.35 0.12 -17.50
CA ILE A 182 15.15 -0.62 -17.87
C ILE A 182 15.36 -2.15 -17.76
N PRO A 183 16.42 -2.75 -18.33
CA PRO A 183 16.64 -4.20 -18.23
C PRO A 183 16.79 -4.70 -16.79
N VAL A 184 17.61 -4.04 -15.98
CA VAL A 184 17.86 -4.45 -14.59
C VAL A 184 16.62 -4.25 -13.73
N THR A 185 15.88 -3.16 -13.93
CA THR A 185 14.68 -2.86 -13.14
C THR A 185 13.53 -3.83 -13.45
N ILE A 186 13.35 -4.22 -14.71
CA ILE A 186 12.40 -5.28 -15.10
C ILE A 186 12.79 -6.61 -14.44
N HIS A 187 14.09 -6.94 -14.43
CA HIS A 187 14.60 -8.14 -13.78
C HIS A 187 14.26 -8.11 -12.28
N LEU A 188 14.67 -7.06 -11.56
CA LEU A 188 14.44 -6.91 -10.12
C LEU A 188 12.94 -6.95 -9.75
N ALA A 189 12.08 -6.25 -10.49
CA ALA A 189 10.63 -6.32 -10.27
C ALA A 189 10.10 -7.76 -10.42
N SER A 190 10.64 -8.52 -11.37
CA SER A 190 10.24 -9.88 -11.71
C SER A 190 10.82 -10.98 -10.83
N THR A 191 11.93 -10.71 -10.14
CA THR A 191 12.72 -11.70 -9.39
C THR A 191 12.99 -11.31 -7.93
N CYS A 192 12.47 -10.19 -7.44
CA CYS A 192 12.71 -9.68 -6.07
C CYS A 192 12.72 -10.74 -4.97
N LEU A 193 11.76 -11.68 -4.95
CA LEU A 193 11.73 -12.79 -4.00
C LEU A 193 12.92 -13.73 -4.16
N GLN A 194 13.20 -14.15 -5.39
CA GLN A 194 14.36 -14.98 -5.69
C GLN A 194 15.65 -14.24 -5.29
N THR A 195 15.76 -12.95 -5.61
CA THR A 195 16.91 -12.12 -5.27
C THR A 195 17.15 -12.02 -3.76
N VAL A 196 16.10 -11.97 -2.95
CA VAL A 196 16.21 -11.84 -1.48
C VAL A 196 16.43 -13.18 -0.79
N TYR A 197 15.96 -14.29 -1.38
CA TYR A 197 15.96 -15.62 -0.77
C TYR A 197 16.88 -16.65 -1.45
N SER A 198 17.65 -16.28 -2.48
CA SER A 198 18.49 -17.23 -3.23
C SER A 198 19.68 -17.78 -2.43
N GLU A 199 20.21 -16.99 -1.49
CA GLU A 199 21.43 -17.33 -0.75
C GLU A 199 21.27 -17.09 0.75
N PRO A 200 21.99 -17.83 1.61
CA PRO A 200 22.02 -17.56 3.05
C PRO A 200 22.46 -16.13 3.35
N ARG A 201 21.73 -15.45 4.23
CA ARG A 201 22.01 -14.05 4.54
C ARG A 201 23.28 -13.93 5.38
N THR A 202 24.19 -13.08 4.92
CA THR A 202 25.42 -12.79 5.66
C THR A 202 25.09 -12.06 6.96
N LYS A 203 26.05 -12.01 7.90
CA LYS A 203 25.84 -11.37 9.20
C LYS A 203 25.38 -9.90 9.07
N TYR A 204 26.02 -9.12 8.20
CA TYR A 204 25.68 -7.70 8.07
C TYR A 204 24.27 -7.49 7.48
N GLN A 205 23.82 -8.37 6.61
CA GLN A 205 22.47 -8.35 6.07
C GLN A 205 21.44 -8.61 7.17
N ARG A 206 21.70 -9.59 8.03
CA ARG A 206 20.86 -9.91 9.20
C ARG A 206 20.85 -8.77 10.22
N ASP A 207 22.01 -8.16 10.47
CA ASP A 207 22.14 -7.03 11.38
C ASP A 207 21.34 -5.81 10.86
N LEU A 208 21.37 -5.52 9.55
CA LEU A 208 20.55 -4.46 8.94
C LEU A 208 19.05 -4.73 9.02
N LEU A 209 18.62 -5.98 8.77
CA LEU A 209 17.21 -6.37 8.83
C LEU A 209 16.65 -6.32 10.26
N THR A 210 17.41 -6.81 11.24
CA THR A 210 16.98 -6.94 12.64
C THR A 210 17.39 -5.76 13.52
N ARG A 211 18.12 -4.78 12.97
CA ARG A 211 18.81 -3.71 13.74
C ARG A 211 19.70 -4.28 14.85
N GLY A 212 20.32 -5.44 14.59
CA GLY A 212 21.19 -6.15 15.52
C GLY A 212 20.49 -6.85 16.69
N LEU A 213 19.16 -6.89 16.73
CA LEU A 213 18.39 -7.57 17.79
C LEU A 213 18.31 -9.08 17.60
N ASN A 214 18.73 -9.60 16.43
CA ASN A 214 18.62 -11.00 16.01
C ASN A 214 17.17 -11.54 16.09
N GLY A 215 16.95 -12.78 15.64
CA GLY A 215 15.66 -13.47 15.69
C GLY A 215 15.12 -13.84 14.30
N ALA A 216 14.91 -15.14 14.09
CA ALA A 216 14.54 -15.71 12.80
C ALA A 216 13.24 -15.14 12.24
N ASP A 217 12.20 -14.99 13.08
CA ASP A 217 10.90 -14.47 12.63
C ASP A 217 10.96 -13.00 12.21
N THR A 218 11.71 -12.19 12.98
CA THR A 218 11.90 -10.76 12.65
C THR A 218 12.70 -10.61 11.37
N GLU A 219 13.75 -11.42 11.23
CA GLU A 219 14.58 -11.48 10.02
C GLU A 219 13.75 -11.89 8.79
N ALA A 220 12.95 -12.95 8.88
CA ALA A 220 12.11 -13.43 7.78
C ALA A 220 11.10 -12.36 7.36
N ARG A 221 10.34 -11.81 8.31
CA ARG A 221 9.34 -10.76 8.06
C ARG A 221 9.95 -9.51 7.43
N LYS A 222 11.12 -9.07 7.90
CA LYS A 222 11.78 -7.87 7.35
C LYS A 222 12.32 -8.10 5.94
N ALA A 223 12.77 -9.30 5.61
CA ALA A 223 13.17 -9.61 4.25
C ALA A 223 11.98 -9.70 3.29
N GLU A 224 10.85 -10.24 3.73
CA GLU A 224 9.59 -10.15 2.99
C GLU A 224 9.22 -8.70 2.67
N GLU A 225 9.24 -7.83 3.69
CA GLU A 225 8.99 -6.40 3.53
C GLU A 225 9.97 -5.76 2.53
N TRP A 226 11.25 -6.08 2.62
CA TRP A 226 12.27 -5.51 1.74
C TRP A 226 12.21 -6.07 0.31
N ALA A 227 11.77 -7.30 0.12
CA ALA A 227 11.50 -7.86 -1.21
C ALA A 227 10.32 -7.14 -1.88
N SER A 228 9.25 -6.87 -1.11
CA SER A 228 8.10 -6.08 -1.56
C SER A 228 8.51 -4.63 -1.91
N GLN A 229 9.34 -3.99 -1.07
CA GLN A 229 9.90 -2.66 -1.36
C GLN A 229 10.74 -2.67 -2.64
N LEU A 230 11.59 -3.68 -2.83
CA LEU A 230 12.40 -3.83 -4.04
C LEU A 230 11.51 -3.88 -5.29
N GLN A 231 10.46 -4.72 -5.29
CA GLN A 231 9.51 -4.79 -6.40
C GLN A 231 8.81 -3.43 -6.64
N THR A 232 8.31 -2.82 -5.58
CA THR A 232 7.56 -1.56 -5.66
C THR A 232 8.42 -0.41 -6.19
N TRP A 233 9.63 -0.26 -5.68
CA TRP A 233 10.55 0.79 -6.14
C TRP A 233 11.06 0.53 -7.56
N SER A 234 11.21 -0.73 -7.96
CA SER A 234 11.50 -1.08 -9.35
C SER A 234 10.35 -0.67 -10.28
N ILE A 235 9.10 -0.99 -9.93
CA ILE A 235 7.94 -0.58 -10.71
C ILE A 235 7.85 0.95 -10.78
N TYR A 236 8.08 1.65 -9.67
CA TYR A 236 8.08 3.11 -9.63
C TYR A 236 9.10 3.72 -10.61
N LEU A 237 10.33 3.20 -10.64
CA LEU A 237 11.35 3.65 -11.59
C LEU A 237 10.93 3.38 -13.05
N LEU A 238 10.31 2.24 -13.35
CA LEU A 238 9.75 1.98 -14.68
C LEU A 238 8.61 2.95 -15.03
N CYS A 239 7.75 3.27 -14.07
CA CYS A 239 6.69 4.26 -14.23
C CYS A 239 7.25 5.65 -14.57
N CYS A 240 8.35 6.08 -13.92
CA CYS A 240 9.01 7.34 -14.25
C CYS A 240 9.41 7.38 -15.74
N PHE A 241 10.08 6.33 -16.24
CA PHE A 241 10.48 6.25 -17.65
C PHE A 241 9.28 6.20 -18.60
N ALA A 242 8.31 5.33 -18.34
CA ALA A 242 7.12 5.17 -19.19
C ALA A 242 6.27 6.44 -19.23
N TRP A 243 6.16 7.15 -18.11
CA TRP A 243 5.35 8.38 -18.03
C TRP A 243 5.96 9.53 -18.83
N ARG A 244 7.29 9.64 -18.78
CA ARG A 244 8.06 10.74 -19.38
C ARG A 244 8.06 10.66 -20.90
N ASP A 245 8.36 9.48 -21.46
CA ASP A 245 8.50 9.31 -22.90
C ASP A 245 8.00 7.94 -23.36
N VAL A 246 7.07 7.96 -24.33
CA VAL A 246 6.46 6.76 -24.90
C VAL A 246 7.46 5.86 -25.63
N LYS A 247 8.65 6.38 -26.01
CA LYS A 247 9.72 5.57 -26.61
C LYS A 247 10.14 4.40 -25.72
N TRP A 248 10.03 4.56 -24.40
CA TRP A 248 10.39 3.52 -23.44
C TRP A 248 9.39 2.38 -23.36
N HIS A 249 8.16 2.55 -23.86
CA HIS A 249 7.14 1.50 -23.82
C HIS A 249 7.61 0.25 -24.56
N GLY A 250 8.27 0.43 -25.71
CA GLY A 250 8.87 -0.66 -26.48
C GLY A 250 9.85 -1.47 -25.64
N ALA A 251 10.82 -0.81 -25.01
CA ALA A 251 11.77 -1.47 -24.13
C ALA A 251 11.09 -2.18 -22.96
N ILE A 252 10.07 -1.58 -22.35
CA ILE A 252 9.40 -2.15 -21.18
C ILE A 252 8.63 -3.43 -21.53
N VAL A 253 7.88 -3.46 -22.63
CA VAL A 253 7.02 -4.61 -22.96
C VAL A 253 7.76 -5.71 -23.73
N THR A 254 8.84 -5.39 -24.45
CA THR A 254 9.54 -6.36 -25.31
C THR A 254 10.79 -6.98 -24.67
N LYS A 255 11.45 -6.29 -23.72
CA LYS A 255 12.72 -6.79 -23.14
C LYS A 255 12.57 -8.12 -22.41
N ASN A 256 11.38 -8.43 -21.88
CA ASN A 256 11.11 -9.70 -21.23
C ASN A 256 9.66 -10.14 -21.51
N GLY A 257 9.50 -11.17 -22.35
CA GLY A 257 8.18 -11.67 -22.74
C GLY A 257 7.32 -12.20 -21.59
N ASN A 258 7.94 -12.52 -20.44
CA ASN A 258 7.22 -12.93 -19.23
C ASN A 258 6.90 -11.77 -18.29
N PHE A 259 7.49 -10.59 -18.47
CA PHE A 259 7.28 -9.45 -17.58
C PHE A 259 5.81 -9.05 -17.54
N MET A 260 5.13 -8.97 -18.69
CA MET A 260 3.70 -8.63 -18.74
C MET A 260 2.82 -9.63 -17.97
N LYS A 261 3.15 -10.93 -18.00
CA LYS A 261 2.42 -11.97 -17.24
C LYS A 261 2.62 -11.84 -15.73
N LYS A 262 3.80 -11.36 -15.30
CA LYS A 262 4.11 -11.12 -13.89
C LYS A 262 3.57 -9.76 -13.42
N LEU A 263 3.63 -8.74 -14.27
CA LEU A 263 3.26 -7.37 -13.94
C LEU A 263 1.86 -7.27 -13.38
N CYS A 264 0.90 -8.00 -13.95
CA CYS A 264 -0.48 -8.01 -13.46
C CYS A 264 -0.65 -8.65 -12.06
N THR A 265 0.33 -9.41 -11.58
CA THR A 265 0.36 -9.99 -10.23
C THR A 265 1.17 -9.16 -9.24
N MET A 266 1.96 -8.18 -9.71
CA MET A 266 2.77 -7.34 -8.84
C MET A 266 1.88 -6.37 -8.08
N TRP A 267 1.81 -6.54 -6.76
CA TRP A 267 0.98 -5.75 -5.88
C TRP A 267 1.83 -4.79 -5.04
N GLY A 268 1.27 -3.64 -4.67
CA GLY A 268 1.89 -2.70 -3.73
C GLY A 268 1.97 -3.26 -2.31
N GLY A 269 1.27 -4.37 -2.05
CA GLY A 269 1.13 -4.98 -0.73
C GLY A 269 0.23 -4.17 0.20
N LEU A 270 -0.14 -4.76 1.34
CA LEU A 270 -0.74 -4.02 2.46
C LEU A 270 0.23 -2.98 3.06
N ALA A 271 1.53 -3.19 2.88
CA ALA A 271 2.58 -2.33 3.41
C ALA A 271 2.72 -0.99 2.67
N ASN A 272 2.42 -0.94 1.37
CA ASN A 272 2.47 0.29 0.56
C ASN A 272 1.12 0.50 -0.15
N GLY A 273 0.07 0.82 0.62
CA GLY A 273 -1.29 1.03 0.10
C GLY A 273 -1.38 2.10 -0.99
N ASP A 274 -0.51 3.11 -0.95
CA ASP A 274 -0.47 4.19 -1.95
C ASP A 274 0.24 3.81 -3.26
N SER A 275 0.85 2.62 -3.35
CA SER A 275 1.49 2.19 -4.58
C SER A 275 0.46 1.70 -5.59
N PRO A 276 0.39 2.29 -6.80
CA PRO A 276 -0.49 1.80 -7.86
C PRO A 276 -0.01 0.47 -8.45
N ALA A 277 1.06 -0.12 -7.89
CA ALA A 277 1.56 -1.44 -8.22
C ALA A 277 1.77 -1.65 -9.72
N GLY A 278 1.69 -2.90 -10.19
CA GLY A 278 1.82 -3.21 -11.62
C GLY A 278 0.73 -2.58 -12.50
N VAL A 279 -0.49 -2.38 -11.97
CA VAL A 279 -1.58 -1.76 -12.73
C VAL A 279 -1.30 -0.30 -13.09
N GLY A 280 -0.61 0.43 -12.21
CA GLY A 280 -0.14 1.79 -12.49
C GLY A 280 0.71 1.84 -13.77
N LEU A 281 1.70 0.94 -13.86
CA LEU A 281 2.54 0.83 -15.06
C LEU A 281 1.73 0.42 -16.29
N MET A 282 0.82 -0.56 -16.17
CA MET A 282 -0.05 -0.97 -17.27
C MET A 282 -0.89 0.20 -17.81
N ARG A 283 -1.45 1.03 -16.92
CA ARG A 283 -2.23 2.21 -17.29
C ARG A 283 -1.40 3.24 -18.05
N ILE A 284 -0.14 3.45 -17.65
CA ILE A 284 0.79 4.33 -18.37
C ILE A 284 1.09 3.75 -19.75
N LEU A 285 1.38 2.45 -19.85
CA LEU A 285 1.68 1.77 -21.11
C LEU A 285 0.54 1.88 -22.12
N CYS A 286 -0.72 1.90 -21.66
CA CYS A 286 -1.89 2.14 -22.52
C CYS A 286 -1.88 3.48 -23.27
N ARG A 287 -0.95 4.42 -22.98
CA ARG A 287 -0.79 5.66 -23.76
C ARG A 287 -0.24 5.44 -25.17
N SER A 288 0.48 4.34 -25.42
CA SER A 288 0.99 4.00 -26.76
C SER A 288 0.24 2.83 -27.39
N GLU A 289 0.19 2.79 -28.72
CA GLU A 289 -0.39 1.66 -29.46
C GLU A 289 0.31 0.34 -29.10
N LEU A 290 1.64 0.36 -29.09
CA LEU A 290 2.46 -0.79 -28.76
C LEU A 290 2.17 -1.33 -27.33
N GLY A 291 1.97 -0.44 -26.35
CA GLY A 291 1.62 -0.83 -25.00
C GLY A 291 0.22 -1.43 -24.90
N ARG A 292 -0.78 -0.85 -25.60
CA ARG A 292 -2.14 -1.42 -25.67
C ARG A 292 -2.12 -2.80 -26.30
N THR A 293 -1.46 -2.96 -27.44
CA THR A 293 -1.34 -4.26 -28.13
C THR A 293 -0.64 -5.30 -27.27
N ALA A 294 0.41 -4.92 -26.54
CA ALA A 294 1.10 -5.84 -25.62
C ALA A 294 0.21 -6.29 -24.45
N ILE A 295 -0.59 -5.39 -23.88
CA ILE A 295 -1.52 -5.73 -22.79
C ILE A 295 -2.67 -6.59 -23.30
N ALA A 296 -3.30 -6.21 -24.42
CA ALA A 296 -4.38 -6.98 -25.05
C ALA A 296 -3.92 -8.39 -25.45
N GLY A 297 -2.70 -8.50 -25.98
CA GLY A 297 -2.05 -9.76 -26.32
C GLY A 297 -1.79 -10.69 -25.13
N CYS A 298 -1.85 -10.19 -23.90
CA CYS A 298 -1.64 -10.96 -22.68
C CYS A 298 -2.98 -11.22 -21.97
N VAL A 299 -3.61 -12.37 -22.25
CA VAL A 299 -4.90 -12.78 -21.66
C VAL A 299 -4.90 -12.69 -20.13
N LYS A 300 -3.80 -13.12 -19.47
CA LYS A 300 -3.67 -13.03 -18.00
C LYS A 300 -3.68 -11.58 -17.50
N ALA A 301 -3.14 -10.64 -18.26
CA ALA A 301 -3.17 -9.22 -17.92
C ALA A 301 -4.58 -8.65 -18.07
N VAL A 302 -5.28 -8.98 -19.17
CA VAL A 302 -6.68 -8.56 -19.38
C VAL A 302 -7.60 -9.14 -18.29
N GLN A 303 -7.46 -10.43 -17.96
CA GLN A 303 -8.24 -11.06 -16.89
C GLN A 303 -7.96 -10.42 -15.53
N SER A 304 -6.71 -10.09 -15.23
CA SER A 304 -6.35 -9.40 -13.98
C SER A 304 -6.98 -7.99 -13.91
N LEU A 305 -7.01 -7.25 -15.02
CA LEU A 305 -7.73 -5.96 -15.07
C LEU A 305 -9.25 -6.13 -14.88
N CYS A 306 -9.82 -7.22 -15.40
CA CYS A 306 -11.23 -7.57 -15.23
C CYS A 306 -11.56 -7.93 -13.77
N ASN A 307 -10.67 -8.65 -13.09
CA ASN A 307 -10.82 -8.93 -11.66
C ASN A 307 -10.70 -7.65 -10.84
N LEU A 308 -9.69 -6.82 -11.13
CA LEU A 308 -9.47 -5.55 -10.45
C LEU A 308 -10.64 -4.58 -10.64
N SER A 309 -11.24 -4.51 -11.82
CA SER A 309 -12.38 -3.62 -12.09
C SER A 309 -13.60 -3.97 -11.23
N ARG A 310 -13.75 -5.24 -10.83
CA ARG A 310 -14.79 -5.68 -9.89
C ARG A 310 -14.36 -5.61 -8.43
N SER A 311 -13.09 -5.49 -8.10
CA SER A 311 -12.61 -5.49 -6.71
C SER A 311 -13.01 -4.23 -5.92
N SER A 312 -12.89 -4.29 -4.58
CA SER A 312 -12.97 -3.11 -3.69
C SER A 312 -11.63 -2.43 -3.44
N ASP A 313 -10.63 -2.69 -4.28
CA ASP A 313 -9.30 -2.07 -4.18
C ASP A 313 -9.39 -0.56 -4.56
N ASP A 314 -8.56 0.28 -3.94
CA ASP A 314 -8.45 1.70 -4.29
C ASP A 314 -8.06 1.90 -5.77
N TRP A 315 -7.42 0.89 -6.37
CA TRP A 315 -7.04 0.84 -7.78
C TRP A 315 -8.13 0.31 -8.73
N GLN A 316 -9.35 0.03 -8.25
CA GLN A 316 -10.47 -0.43 -9.08
C GLN A 316 -10.66 0.43 -10.34
N TYR A 317 -10.56 1.75 -10.18
CA TYR A 317 -10.70 2.68 -11.30
C TYR A 317 -9.60 2.51 -12.36
N MET A 318 -8.38 2.12 -11.97
CA MET A 318 -7.29 1.91 -12.92
C MET A 318 -7.58 0.69 -13.78
N GLY A 319 -8.15 -0.36 -13.19
CA GLY A 319 -8.67 -1.51 -13.93
C GLY A 319 -9.70 -1.10 -14.98
N ILE A 320 -10.71 -0.31 -14.56
CA ILE A 320 -11.75 0.23 -15.47
C ILE A 320 -11.12 1.10 -16.57
N ASP A 321 -10.27 2.07 -16.22
CA ASP A 321 -9.61 2.97 -17.17
C ASP A 321 -8.80 2.17 -18.22
N CYS A 322 -8.01 1.20 -17.79
CA CYS A 322 -7.23 0.35 -18.69
C CYS A 322 -8.13 -0.42 -19.67
N LEU A 323 -9.18 -1.07 -19.18
CA LEU A 323 -10.10 -1.82 -20.03
C LEU A 323 -10.79 -0.91 -21.05
N LEU A 324 -11.21 0.29 -20.63
CA LEU A 324 -11.81 1.27 -21.55
C LEU A 324 -10.81 1.76 -22.61
N LEU A 325 -9.54 1.99 -22.24
CA LEU A 325 -8.49 2.38 -23.19
C LEU A 325 -8.22 1.28 -24.24
N LEU A 326 -8.32 0.01 -23.85
CA LEU A 326 -8.19 -1.12 -24.77
C LEU A 326 -9.45 -1.29 -25.64
N LEU A 327 -10.64 -1.24 -25.06
CA LEU A 327 -11.90 -1.42 -25.81
C LEU A 327 -12.18 -0.30 -26.81
N ASN A 328 -11.75 0.93 -26.51
CA ASN A 328 -11.92 2.09 -27.39
C ASN A 328 -10.84 2.17 -28.48
N ASN A 329 -9.89 1.23 -28.52
CA ASN A 329 -8.87 1.15 -29.54
C ASN A 329 -9.25 0.06 -30.57
N PRO A 330 -9.40 0.38 -31.87
CA PRO A 330 -9.84 -0.59 -32.88
C PRO A 330 -8.98 -1.84 -32.96
N THR A 331 -7.65 -1.70 -32.83
CA THR A 331 -6.68 -2.79 -32.95
C THR A 331 -6.81 -3.83 -31.84
N THR A 332 -7.21 -3.41 -30.63
CA THR A 332 -7.25 -4.28 -29.44
C THR A 332 -8.66 -4.67 -29.03
N ARG A 333 -9.68 -3.99 -29.55
CA ARG A 333 -11.08 -4.17 -29.19
C ARG A 333 -11.55 -5.62 -29.33
N ASP A 334 -11.38 -6.23 -30.50
CA ASP A 334 -11.96 -7.55 -30.79
C ASP A 334 -11.39 -8.65 -29.88
N GLN A 335 -10.12 -8.51 -29.49
CA GLN A 335 -9.48 -9.42 -28.55
C GLN A 335 -9.94 -9.22 -27.11
N VAL A 336 -10.16 -7.97 -26.69
CA VAL A 336 -10.45 -7.63 -25.29
C VAL A 336 -11.94 -7.70 -24.96
N LEU A 337 -12.81 -7.37 -25.93
CA LEU A 337 -14.27 -7.34 -25.77
C LEU A 337 -14.87 -8.62 -25.16
N PRO A 338 -14.57 -9.84 -25.64
CA PRO A 338 -15.18 -11.05 -25.09
C PRO A 338 -14.80 -11.31 -23.62
N ILE A 339 -13.61 -10.87 -23.20
CA ILE A 339 -13.11 -11.07 -21.83
C ILE A 339 -13.65 -9.99 -20.89
N ALA A 340 -13.61 -8.73 -21.34
CA ALA A 340 -13.93 -7.57 -20.51
C ALA A 340 -15.43 -7.28 -20.41
N SER A 341 -16.21 -7.63 -21.43
CA SER A 341 -17.64 -7.28 -21.49
C SER A 341 -18.46 -7.80 -20.31
N PRO A 342 -18.36 -9.08 -19.88
CA PRO A 342 -19.12 -9.58 -18.73
C PRO A 342 -18.83 -8.80 -17.45
N HIS A 343 -17.55 -8.49 -17.21
CA HIS A 343 -17.08 -7.81 -16.00
C HIS A 343 -17.49 -6.33 -15.96
N LEU A 344 -17.35 -5.62 -17.08
CA LEU A 344 -17.70 -4.21 -17.16
C LEU A 344 -19.22 -4.01 -17.18
N THR A 345 -20.00 -4.94 -17.73
CA THR A 345 -21.47 -4.87 -17.70
C THR A 345 -22.01 -4.77 -16.27
N ASP A 346 -21.38 -5.44 -15.30
CA ASP A 346 -21.75 -5.36 -13.89
C ASP A 346 -21.56 -3.95 -13.29
N LEU A 347 -20.76 -3.12 -13.94
CA LEU A 347 -20.41 -1.76 -13.52
C LEU A 347 -21.10 -0.69 -14.38
N ALA A 348 -21.95 -1.06 -15.34
CA ALA A 348 -22.61 -0.13 -16.27
C ALA A 348 -23.48 0.93 -15.56
N GLU A 349 -23.90 0.66 -14.33
CA GLU A 349 -24.72 1.57 -13.52
C GLU A 349 -23.93 2.32 -12.43
N LEU A 350 -22.60 2.22 -12.45
CA LEU A 350 -21.70 2.91 -11.53
C LEU A 350 -21.71 4.42 -11.81
N ARG A 351 -22.28 5.21 -10.89
CA ARG A 351 -22.37 6.67 -11.06
C ARG A 351 -21.07 7.39 -10.74
N ARG A 352 -20.43 7.00 -9.63
CA ARG A 352 -19.26 7.69 -9.09
C ARG A 352 -18.35 6.70 -8.37
N LEU A 353 -17.05 6.84 -8.59
CA LEU A 353 -16.00 6.11 -7.87
C LEU A 353 -14.90 7.11 -7.48
N GLY A 354 -14.82 7.45 -6.19
CA GLY A 354 -13.97 8.54 -5.71
C GLY A 354 -14.31 9.88 -6.38
N SER A 355 -13.32 10.52 -7.01
CA SER A 355 -13.50 11.75 -7.79
C SER A 355 -14.11 11.52 -9.18
N ARG A 356 -14.09 10.29 -9.70
CA ARG A 356 -14.52 9.97 -11.08
C ARG A 356 -16.03 9.85 -11.17
N ARG A 357 -16.65 10.64 -12.05
CA ARG A 357 -18.09 10.65 -12.33
C ARG A 357 -18.39 9.97 -13.67
N ARG A 358 -19.62 9.50 -13.83
CA ARG A 358 -20.17 8.97 -15.10
C ARG A 358 -19.38 7.76 -15.66
N LEU A 359 -18.80 6.93 -14.80
CA LEU A 359 -18.06 5.74 -15.24
C LEU A 359 -18.99 4.72 -15.93
N GLY A 360 -20.18 4.49 -15.38
CA GLY A 360 -21.19 3.62 -15.98
C GLY A 360 -21.63 4.05 -17.37
N GLU A 361 -21.75 5.37 -17.62
CA GLU A 361 -22.04 5.91 -18.96
C GLU A 361 -20.90 5.63 -19.93
N LYS A 362 -19.64 5.84 -19.51
CA LYS A 362 -18.46 5.53 -20.34
C LYS A 362 -18.40 4.04 -20.70
N ILE A 363 -18.71 3.16 -19.74
CA ILE A 363 -18.78 1.72 -19.94
C ILE A 363 -19.89 1.36 -20.92
N THR A 364 -21.10 1.88 -20.69
CA THR A 364 -22.27 1.66 -21.55
C THR A 364 -21.99 2.04 -23.00
N ASN A 365 -21.32 3.18 -23.22
CA ASN A 365 -20.93 3.63 -24.55
C ASN A 365 -19.85 2.74 -25.17
N SER A 366 -18.80 2.40 -24.42
CA SER A 366 -17.69 1.57 -24.91
C SER A 366 -18.14 0.15 -25.30
N LEU A 367 -19.07 -0.44 -24.54
CA LEU A 367 -19.64 -1.76 -24.82
C LEU A 367 -20.85 -1.72 -25.76
N SER A 368 -21.40 -0.53 -26.05
CA SER A 368 -22.62 -0.37 -26.85
C SER A 368 -23.81 -1.16 -26.29
N LEU A 369 -24.09 -1.03 -24.99
CA LEU A 369 -25.20 -1.73 -24.32
C LEU A 369 -26.57 -1.13 -24.72
N THR A 370 -27.03 -1.45 -25.93
CA THR A 370 -28.24 -0.92 -26.56
C THR A 370 -29.50 -1.14 -25.72
N GLU A 371 -29.66 -2.32 -25.13
CA GLU A 371 -30.81 -2.66 -24.28
C GLU A 371 -30.92 -1.75 -23.05
N LEU A 372 -29.81 -1.49 -22.37
CA LEU A 372 -29.77 -0.61 -21.20
C LEU A 372 -30.08 0.84 -21.60
N VAL A 373 -29.56 1.29 -22.74
CA VAL A 373 -29.85 2.62 -23.29
C VAL A 373 -31.33 2.77 -23.65
N GLN A 374 -31.91 1.77 -24.32
CA GLN A 374 -33.32 1.75 -24.67
C GLN A 374 -34.21 1.76 -23.43
N ARG A 375 -33.93 0.88 -22.45
CA ARG A 375 -34.66 0.85 -21.18
C ARG A 375 -34.58 2.18 -20.43
N THR A 376 -33.42 2.82 -20.43
CA THR A 376 -33.22 4.13 -19.80
C THR A 376 -34.10 5.22 -20.46
N LYS A 377 -34.21 5.20 -21.80
CA LYS A 377 -35.08 6.13 -22.54
C LYS A 377 -36.56 5.87 -22.27
N MET A 378 -37.00 4.62 -22.37
CA MET A 378 -38.38 4.21 -22.08
C MET A 378 -38.80 4.61 -20.67
N GLU A 379 -37.96 4.35 -19.66
CA GLU A 379 -38.24 4.72 -18.27
C GLU A 379 -38.12 6.23 -17.99
N ALA A 380 -37.53 7.01 -18.89
CA ALA A 380 -37.50 8.47 -18.77
C ALA A 380 -38.81 9.14 -19.20
N GLU A 381 -39.53 8.51 -20.14
CA GLU A 381 -40.81 8.98 -20.69
C GLU A 381 -42.03 8.40 -19.95
N MET A 382 -41.80 7.41 -19.08
CA MET A 382 -42.82 6.71 -18.28
C MET A 382 -43.52 7.63 -17.27
N SER A 383 -44.84 7.44 -17.08
CA SER A 383 -45.63 8.20 -16.12
C SER A 383 -45.23 7.88 -14.67
N LEU A 384 -45.45 8.82 -13.74
CA LEU A 384 -45.18 8.60 -12.33
C LEU A 384 -46.01 7.45 -11.74
N GLU A 385 -47.25 7.29 -12.21
CA GLU A 385 -48.16 6.22 -11.78
C GLU A 385 -47.63 4.84 -12.21
N GLU A 386 -47.16 4.71 -13.46
CA GLU A 386 -46.58 3.46 -13.96
C GLU A 386 -45.25 3.13 -13.26
N ILE A 387 -44.41 4.14 -13.00
CA ILE A 387 -43.20 3.97 -12.20
C ILE A 387 -43.54 3.43 -10.81
N GLU A 388 -44.55 3.98 -10.13
CA GLU A 388 -44.92 3.55 -8.78
C GLU A 388 -45.55 2.14 -8.80
N LEU A 389 -46.39 1.82 -9.79
CA LEU A 389 -46.94 0.48 -9.97
C LEU A 389 -45.81 -0.56 -10.14
N ARG A 390 -44.82 -0.27 -11.00
CA ARG A 390 -43.64 -1.13 -11.16
C ARG A 390 -42.83 -1.27 -9.87
N CYS A 391 -42.76 -0.22 -9.05
CA CYS A 391 -42.12 -0.29 -7.73
C CYS A 391 -42.88 -1.21 -6.78
N GLN A 392 -44.21 -1.15 -6.76
CA GLN A 392 -45.04 -2.00 -5.93
C GLN A 392 -44.89 -3.47 -6.33
N ILE A 393 -44.99 -3.77 -7.63
CA ILE A 393 -44.79 -5.14 -8.16
C ILE A 393 -43.39 -5.65 -7.81
N ALA A 394 -42.34 -4.84 -7.99
CA ALA A 394 -40.98 -5.24 -7.65
C ALA A 394 -40.82 -5.57 -6.15
N ARG A 395 -41.41 -4.77 -5.25
CA ARG A 395 -41.39 -5.02 -3.80
C ARG A 395 -42.16 -6.29 -3.42
N GLU A 396 -43.27 -6.57 -4.09
CA GLU A 396 -44.02 -7.82 -3.87
C GLU A 396 -43.20 -9.05 -4.31
N ARG A 397 -42.56 -8.97 -5.48
CA ARG A 397 -41.68 -10.03 -5.98
C ARG A 397 -40.46 -10.24 -5.07
N GLU A 398 -39.87 -9.16 -4.55
CA GLU A 398 -38.81 -9.24 -3.54
C GLU A 398 -39.28 -9.96 -2.26
N LYS A 399 -40.48 -9.61 -1.74
CA LYS A 399 -41.04 -10.26 -0.54
C LYS A 399 -41.30 -11.75 -0.77
N GLU A 400 -41.79 -12.13 -1.95
CA GLU A 400 -41.99 -13.53 -2.30
C GLU A 400 -40.66 -14.29 -2.41
N GLY A 401 -39.62 -13.67 -3.00
CA GLY A 401 -38.26 -14.22 -2.98
C GLY A 401 -37.74 -14.44 -1.56
N ASN A 402 -37.93 -13.45 -0.67
CA ASN A 402 -37.55 -13.58 0.75
C ASN A 402 -38.34 -14.69 1.47
N LYS A 403 -39.60 -14.93 1.09
CA LYS A 403 -40.41 -16.03 1.64
C LYS A 403 -39.88 -17.38 1.17
N ARG A 404 -39.59 -17.53 -0.12
CA ARG A 404 -39.01 -18.75 -0.71
C ARG A 404 -37.66 -19.10 -0.10
N LEU A 405 -36.78 -18.11 0.03
CA LEU A 405 -35.49 -18.28 0.68
C LEU A 405 -35.63 -18.78 2.12
N ARG A 406 -36.59 -18.24 2.90
CA ARG A 406 -36.84 -18.67 4.28
C ARG A 406 -37.38 -20.10 4.42
N ILE A 407 -38.05 -20.62 3.38
CA ILE A 407 -38.55 -22.01 3.37
C ILE A 407 -37.55 -22.97 2.69
N GLY A 408 -36.36 -22.50 2.31
CA GLY A 408 -35.32 -23.30 1.67
C GLY A 408 -35.46 -23.46 0.15
N ASP A 409 -36.45 -22.84 -0.50
CA ASP A 409 -36.61 -22.82 -1.96
C ASP A 409 -35.69 -21.73 -2.56
N VAL A 410 -34.40 -22.06 -2.72
CA VAL A 410 -33.37 -21.10 -3.13
C VAL A 410 -33.49 -20.76 -4.62
N GLU A 411 -33.71 -21.75 -5.48
CA GLU A 411 -33.91 -21.58 -6.92
C GLU A 411 -35.15 -20.73 -7.21
N GLY A 412 -36.28 -21.03 -6.54
CA GLY A 412 -37.48 -20.22 -6.67
C GLY A 412 -37.30 -18.79 -6.14
N ALA A 413 -36.43 -18.59 -5.13
CA ALA A 413 -36.05 -17.25 -4.70
C ALA A 413 -35.25 -16.50 -5.78
N VAL A 414 -34.31 -17.16 -6.47
CA VAL A 414 -33.56 -16.59 -7.59
C VAL A 414 -34.49 -16.14 -8.71
N GLU A 415 -35.47 -16.96 -9.07
CA GLU A 415 -36.49 -16.61 -10.08
C GLU A 415 -37.25 -15.34 -9.67
N LYS A 416 -37.75 -15.28 -8.43
CA LYS A 416 -38.52 -14.14 -7.94
C LYS A 416 -37.71 -12.86 -7.81
N TYR A 417 -36.45 -12.93 -7.38
CA TYR A 417 -35.57 -11.75 -7.41
C TYR A 417 -35.23 -11.31 -8.84
N THR A 418 -35.15 -12.25 -9.79
CA THR A 418 -34.94 -11.92 -11.21
C THR A 418 -36.15 -11.20 -11.79
N GLU A 419 -37.36 -11.69 -11.56
CA GLU A 419 -38.60 -10.98 -11.88
C GLU A 419 -38.62 -9.58 -11.25
N ALA A 420 -38.27 -9.47 -9.97
CA ALA A 420 -38.22 -8.19 -9.26
C ALA A 420 -37.26 -7.18 -9.94
N LEU A 421 -36.07 -7.61 -10.36
CA LEU A 421 -35.08 -6.75 -11.05
C LEU A 421 -35.52 -6.32 -12.46
N LEU A 422 -36.21 -7.21 -13.18
CA LEU A 422 -36.77 -6.89 -14.50
C LEU A 422 -37.86 -5.83 -14.37
N THR A 423 -38.73 -5.94 -13.37
CA THR A 423 -39.80 -4.97 -13.16
C THR A 423 -39.33 -3.67 -12.51
N CYS A 424 -38.37 -3.71 -11.59
CA CYS A 424 -37.94 -2.55 -10.82
C CYS A 424 -37.35 -1.43 -11.72
N PRO A 425 -37.79 -0.17 -11.61
CA PRO A 425 -37.22 0.94 -12.39
C PRO A 425 -35.73 1.16 -12.09
N LEU A 426 -34.93 1.50 -13.10
CA LEU A 426 -33.49 1.75 -12.99
C LEU A 426 -33.15 2.89 -12.00
N LYS A 427 -34.06 3.88 -11.90
CA LYS A 427 -33.93 5.01 -10.94
C LYS A 427 -34.05 4.55 -9.47
N ARG A 428 -34.70 3.42 -9.18
CA ARG A 428 -34.87 2.85 -7.82
C ARG A 428 -33.62 2.07 -7.39
N ARG A 429 -32.50 2.78 -7.29
CA ARG A 429 -31.17 2.19 -7.03
C ARG A 429 -31.09 1.45 -5.70
N LYS A 430 -31.75 1.95 -4.65
CA LYS A 430 -31.72 1.34 -3.33
C LYS A 430 -32.44 -0.01 -3.33
N GLU A 431 -33.63 -0.07 -3.91
CA GLU A 431 -34.39 -1.30 -4.07
C GLU A 431 -33.62 -2.33 -4.92
N ARG A 432 -33.10 -1.90 -6.08
CA ARG A 432 -32.31 -2.78 -6.95
C ARG A 432 -31.03 -3.30 -6.27
N MET A 433 -30.35 -2.46 -5.49
CA MET A 433 -29.18 -2.86 -4.70
C MET A 433 -29.53 -4.01 -3.75
N VAL A 434 -30.64 -3.88 -3.00
CA VAL A 434 -31.09 -4.91 -2.06
C VAL A 434 -31.45 -6.20 -2.79
N ILE A 435 -32.20 -6.11 -3.89
CA ILE A 435 -32.62 -7.30 -4.66
C ILE A 435 -31.41 -8.03 -5.24
N TYR A 436 -30.45 -7.32 -5.86
CA TYR A 436 -29.19 -7.92 -6.32
C TYR A 436 -28.42 -8.57 -5.16
N SER A 437 -28.34 -7.91 -4.01
CA SER A 437 -27.72 -8.44 -2.80
C SER A 437 -28.36 -9.75 -2.34
N ASN A 438 -29.70 -9.84 -2.36
CA ASN A 438 -30.42 -11.03 -1.93
C ASN A 438 -30.28 -12.16 -2.96
N ARG A 439 -30.33 -11.85 -4.25
CA ARG A 439 -30.07 -12.85 -5.31
C ARG A 439 -28.63 -13.38 -5.28
N ALA A 440 -27.64 -12.53 -4.97
CA ALA A 440 -26.27 -12.97 -4.72
C ALA A 440 -26.18 -13.97 -3.57
N THR A 441 -27.00 -13.80 -2.52
CA THR A 441 -27.08 -14.76 -1.39
C THR A 441 -27.50 -16.14 -1.89
N CYS A 442 -28.55 -16.19 -2.70
CA CYS A 442 -29.08 -17.43 -3.27
C CYS A 442 -28.05 -18.10 -4.19
N ARG A 443 -27.34 -17.31 -4.99
CA ARG A 443 -26.28 -17.82 -5.87
C ARG A 443 -25.07 -18.38 -5.10
N VAL A 444 -24.69 -17.77 -3.97
CA VAL A 444 -23.70 -18.38 -3.07
C VAL A 444 -24.19 -19.72 -2.54
N LEU A 445 -25.45 -19.80 -2.09
CA LEU A 445 -26.05 -21.03 -1.55
C LEU A 445 -26.12 -22.17 -2.58
N ILE A 446 -26.41 -21.88 -3.85
CA ILE A 446 -26.49 -22.88 -4.93
C ILE A 446 -25.09 -23.27 -5.48
N GLY A 447 -24.04 -22.52 -5.12
CA GLY A 447 -22.68 -22.78 -5.63
C GLY A 447 -22.31 -22.00 -6.89
N GLU A 448 -23.16 -21.08 -7.37
CA GLU A 448 -22.94 -20.27 -8.57
C GLU A 448 -22.02 -19.06 -8.30
N ALA A 449 -20.73 -19.32 -8.06
CA ALA A 449 -19.77 -18.31 -7.61
C ALA A 449 -19.66 -17.06 -8.51
N GLU A 450 -19.48 -17.25 -9.83
CA GLU A 450 -19.34 -16.12 -10.77
C GLU A 450 -20.61 -15.27 -10.85
N ALA A 451 -21.77 -15.92 -10.82
CA ALA A 451 -23.06 -15.24 -10.82
C ALA A 451 -23.29 -14.47 -9.50
N ALA A 452 -22.85 -15.02 -8.36
CA ALA A 452 -22.88 -14.33 -7.07
C ALA A 452 -21.97 -13.09 -7.08
N ILE A 453 -20.76 -13.20 -7.64
CA ILE A 453 -19.81 -12.08 -7.79
C ILE A 453 -20.44 -10.98 -8.66
N SER A 454 -21.07 -11.36 -9.78
CA SER A 454 -21.74 -10.43 -10.68
C SER A 454 -22.86 -9.64 -10.00
N ASP A 455 -23.78 -10.33 -9.32
CA ASP A 455 -24.88 -9.68 -8.60
C ASP A 455 -24.39 -8.79 -7.44
N ALA A 456 -23.41 -9.26 -6.67
CA ALA A 456 -22.84 -8.48 -5.59
C ALA A 456 -22.11 -7.24 -6.11
N THR A 457 -21.40 -7.35 -7.24
CA THR A 457 -20.75 -6.21 -7.91
C THR A 457 -21.77 -5.19 -8.40
N ARG A 458 -22.88 -5.62 -9.01
CA ARG A 458 -23.98 -4.72 -9.40
C ARG A 458 -24.58 -3.99 -8.20
N ALA A 459 -24.81 -4.70 -7.09
CA ALA A 459 -25.26 -4.07 -5.86
C ALA A 459 -24.26 -3.01 -5.34
N LEU A 460 -22.96 -3.32 -5.38
CA LEU A 460 -21.91 -2.38 -4.95
C LEU A 460 -21.77 -1.17 -5.89
N ALA A 461 -21.99 -1.34 -7.20
CA ALA A 461 -22.07 -0.26 -8.18
C ALA A 461 -23.31 0.64 -7.99
N LEU A 462 -24.39 0.07 -7.43
CA LEU A 462 -25.60 0.80 -7.07
C LEU A 462 -25.50 1.57 -5.75
N SER A 463 -24.64 1.09 -4.83
CA SER A 463 -24.41 1.71 -3.51
C SER A 463 -23.92 3.15 -3.61
N GLU A 464 -24.31 3.96 -2.62
CA GLU A 464 -23.94 5.36 -2.54
C GLU A 464 -23.49 5.68 -1.10
N PRO A 465 -22.18 5.92 -0.87
CA PRO A 465 -21.07 5.86 -1.83
C PRO A 465 -20.84 4.46 -2.45
N ALA A 466 -20.16 4.37 -3.61
CA ALA A 466 -19.87 3.08 -4.24
C ALA A 466 -19.01 2.17 -3.34
N ASN A 467 -19.17 0.85 -3.49
CA ASN A 467 -18.51 -0.18 -2.69
C ASN A 467 -18.75 -0.09 -1.16
N THR A 468 -19.88 0.48 -0.72
CA THR A 468 -20.17 0.63 0.72
C THR A 468 -21.26 -0.29 1.25
N HIS A 469 -21.88 -1.14 0.41
CA HIS A 469 -22.92 -2.04 0.89
C HIS A 469 -22.31 -3.29 1.54
N GLY A 470 -22.21 -3.29 2.88
CA GLY A 470 -21.56 -4.35 3.66
C GLY A 470 -22.02 -5.76 3.32
N LYS A 471 -23.33 -6.02 3.24
CA LYS A 471 -23.82 -7.37 2.93
C LYS A 471 -23.39 -7.83 1.53
N SER A 472 -23.25 -6.92 0.56
CA SER A 472 -22.75 -7.28 -0.77
C SER A 472 -21.25 -7.54 -0.78
N LEU A 473 -20.46 -6.79 0.00
CA LEU A 473 -19.03 -7.06 0.18
C LEU A 473 -18.82 -8.48 0.70
N TRP A 474 -19.56 -8.87 1.74
CA TRP A 474 -19.45 -10.20 2.31
C TRP A 474 -19.78 -11.32 1.31
N ARG A 475 -20.89 -11.19 0.57
CA ARG A 475 -21.29 -12.19 -0.43
C ARG A 475 -20.32 -12.29 -1.60
N ARG A 476 -19.74 -11.16 -2.01
CA ARG A 476 -18.72 -11.17 -3.06
C ARG A 476 -17.42 -11.78 -2.57
N ALA A 477 -17.04 -11.56 -1.30
CA ALA A 477 -15.91 -12.24 -0.68
C ALA A 477 -16.08 -13.76 -0.66
N GLN A 478 -17.29 -14.25 -0.36
CA GLN A 478 -17.64 -15.67 -0.43
C GLN A 478 -17.53 -16.20 -1.87
N GLY A 479 -18.12 -15.50 -2.85
CA GLY A 479 -17.99 -15.86 -4.26
C GLY A 479 -16.54 -15.90 -4.74
N TYR A 480 -15.71 -14.94 -4.32
CA TYR A 480 -14.28 -14.94 -4.63
C TYR A 480 -13.53 -16.10 -3.97
N ASP A 481 -13.87 -16.48 -2.72
CA ASP A 481 -13.28 -17.65 -2.06
C ASP A 481 -13.60 -18.94 -2.82
N MET A 482 -14.85 -19.11 -3.26
CA MET A 482 -15.28 -20.26 -4.07
C MET A 482 -14.51 -20.36 -5.41
N MET A 483 -14.13 -19.22 -5.99
CA MET A 483 -13.31 -19.15 -7.21
C MET A 483 -11.80 -19.27 -6.96
N GLY A 484 -11.36 -19.39 -5.70
CA GLY A 484 -9.94 -19.39 -5.33
C GLY A 484 -9.26 -18.02 -5.50
N MET A 485 -10.03 -16.94 -5.64
CA MET A 485 -9.56 -15.57 -5.80
C MET A 485 -9.27 -14.95 -4.43
N ALA A 486 -8.21 -15.45 -3.79
CA ALA A 486 -7.90 -15.16 -2.40
C ALA A 486 -7.66 -13.66 -2.14
N LYS A 487 -7.02 -12.96 -3.08
CA LYS A 487 -6.71 -11.53 -2.95
C LYS A 487 -7.97 -10.69 -2.93
N GLU A 488 -8.86 -10.90 -3.90
CA GLU A 488 -10.12 -10.18 -4.02
C GLU A 488 -11.05 -10.49 -2.84
N SER A 489 -11.09 -11.74 -2.39
CA SER A 489 -11.84 -12.18 -1.20
C SER A 489 -11.34 -11.49 0.08
N LEU A 490 -10.03 -11.47 0.30
CA LEU A 490 -9.41 -10.78 1.44
C LEU A 490 -9.78 -9.30 1.45
N MET A 491 -9.70 -8.64 0.29
CA MET A 491 -9.94 -7.20 0.19
C MET A 491 -11.40 -6.85 0.50
N ASP A 492 -12.37 -7.65 0.03
CA ASP A 492 -13.77 -7.47 0.37
C ASP A 492 -14.05 -7.77 1.85
N CYS A 493 -13.35 -8.73 2.47
CA CYS A 493 -13.46 -8.97 3.91
C CYS A 493 -12.96 -7.76 4.73
N LEU A 494 -11.82 -7.19 4.37
CA LEU A 494 -11.27 -6.00 5.03
C LEU A 494 -12.22 -4.79 4.87
N MET A 495 -12.78 -4.60 3.68
CA MET A 495 -13.76 -3.55 3.42
C MET A 495 -15.07 -3.78 4.18
N PHE A 496 -15.52 -5.02 4.32
CA PHE A 496 -16.67 -5.37 5.15
C PHE A 496 -16.43 -5.04 6.64
N LEU A 497 -15.23 -5.33 7.17
CA LEU A 497 -14.86 -4.96 8.53
C LEU A 497 -14.86 -3.45 8.73
N ASN A 498 -14.26 -2.71 7.80
CA ASN A 498 -14.24 -1.25 7.84
C ASN A 498 -15.68 -0.68 7.80
N TRP A 499 -16.53 -1.22 6.93
CA TRP A 499 -17.94 -0.87 6.88
C TRP A 499 -18.65 -1.12 8.21
N ARG A 500 -18.46 -2.29 8.84
CA ARG A 500 -19.05 -2.59 10.16
C ARG A 500 -18.55 -1.61 11.21
N TYR A 501 -17.24 -1.43 11.32
CA TYR A 501 -16.63 -0.51 12.28
C TYR A 501 -17.28 0.88 12.19
N ASN A 502 -17.40 1.43 10.97
CA ASN A 502 -17.99 2.75 10.75
C ASN A 502 -19.49 2.81 11.06
N ASN A 503 -20.27 1.75 10.77
CA ASN A 503 -21.71 1.73 11.06
C ASN A 503 -22.05 1.54 12.54
N TYR A 504 -21.14 0.94 13.32
CA TYR A 504 -21.34 0.66 14.74
C TYR A 504 -20.54 1.59 15.69
N ALA A 505 -19.66 2.45 15.16
CA ALA A 505 -18.82 3.39 15.93
C ALA A 505 -19.57 4.31 16.91
N GLY A 506 -20.89 4.49 16.75
CA GLY A 506 -21.74 5.28 17.65
C GLY A 506 -22.59 4.49 18.66
N LYS A 507 -22.68 3.17 18.53
CA LYS A 507 -23.51 2.32 19.40
C LYS A 507 -22.62 1.70 20.48
N ARG A 508 -22.37 2.46 21.56
CA ARG A 508 -21.68 1.96 22.78
C ARG A 508 -22.54 0.87 23.44
N GLY A 509 -22.32 -0.36 23.01
CA GLY A 509 -22.83 -1.61 23.58
C GLY A 509 -22.01 -2.77 23.01
N ARG A 510 -22.03 -3.94 23.69
CA ARG A 510 -21.24 -5.15 23.37
C ARG A 510 -21.11 -5.47 21.88
N ILE A 511 -22.13 -5.18 21.08
CA ILE A 511 -22.25 -5.53 19.65
C ILE A 511 -21.35 -4.67 18.73
N GLY A 512 -20.96 -3.46 19.14
CA GLY A 512 -20.27 -2.51 18.27
C GLY A 512 -18.81 -2.82 17.94
N GLY A 513 -18.23 -3.85 18.58
CA GLY A 513 -16.85 -4.27 18.39
C GLY A 513 -16.67 -5.77 18.08
N VAL A 514 -17.75 -6.54 17.92
CA VAL A 514 -17.66 -7.99 17.68
C VAL A 514 -17.54 -8.25 16.18
N VAL A 515 -16.38 -8.72 15.77
CA VAL A 515 -16.15 -9.23 14.42
C VAL A 515 -16.73 -10.64 14.33
N PRO A 516 -17.61 -10.96 13.36
CA PRO A 516 -18.11 -12.32 13.20
C PRO A 516 -16.97 -13.31 13.02
N TYR A 517 -17.03 -14.44 13.73
CA TYR A 517 -15.99 -15.46 13.69
C TYR A 517 -15.73 -15.96 12.26
N CYS A 518 -16.79 -16.15 11.47
CA CYS A 518 -16.70 -16.56 10.06
C CYS A 518 -15.86 -15.58 9.22
N VAL A 519 -15.91 -14.28 9.51
CA VAL A 519 -15.12 -13.24 8.81
C VAL A 519 -13.65 -13.33 9.24
N VAL A 520 -13.36 -13.50 10.53
CA VAL A 520 -11.98 -13.71 11.02
C VAL A 520 -11.38 -14.96 10.39
N ARG A 521 -12.14 -16.06 10.35
CA ARG A 521 -11.73 -17.32 9.72
C ARG A 521 -11.43 -17.12 8.23
N MET A 522 -12.30 -16.40 7.51
CA MET A 522 -12.10 -16.09 6.09
C MET A 522 -10.83 -15.25 5.88
N ILE A 523 -10.61 -14.21 6.68
CA ILE A 523 -9.41 -13.38 6.59
C ILE A 523 -8.15 -14.20 6.82
N ASN A 524 -8.11 -15.04 7.87
CA ASN A 524 -6.95 -15.89 8.14
C ASN A 524 -6.69 -16.87 6.99
N LYS A 525 -7.75 -17.51 6.46
CA LYS A 525 -7.68 -18.38 5.28
C LYS A 525 -7.08 -17.63 4.09
N GLN A 526 -7.61 -16.46 3.74
CA GLN A 526 -7.11 -15.73 2.58
C GLN A 526 -5.73 -15.12 2.79
N MET A 527 -5.40 -14.61 3.98
CA MET A 527 -4.07 -14.09 4.30
C MET A 527 -2.98 -15.14 4.08
N SER A 528 -3.24 -16.40 4.45
CA SER A 528 -2.30 -17.50 4.20
C SER A 528 -2.06 -17.76 2.70
N ARG A 529 -3.08 -17.54 1.86
CA ARG A 529 -3.05 -17.75 0.40
C ARG A 529 -2.57 -16.53 -0.40
N VAL A 530 -2.66 -15.32 0.16
CA VAL A 530 -2.28 -14.05 -0.49
C VAL A 530 -0.83 -13.66 -0.20
N SER A 531 -0.16 -14.34 0.73
CA SER A 531 1.26 -14.10 1.03
C SER A 531 2.08 -14.07 -0.25
N LEU A 532 3.01 -13.10 -0.36
CA LEU A 532 3.95 -12.97 -1.49
C LEU A 532 4.71 -14.29 -1.74
N PHE A 533 4.75 -15.17 -0.74
CA PHE A 533 5.49 -16.43 -0.69
C PHE A 533 4.65 -17.67 -0.99
N ASP A 534 3.38 -17.57 -1.35
CA ASP A 534 2.54 -18.74 -1.65
C ASP A 534 3.15 -19.62 -2.75
N GLU A 535 3.69 -19.03 -3.84
CA GLU A 535 4.38 -19.80 -4.89
C GLU A 535 5.72 -20.41 -4.42
N VAL A 536 6.40 -19.78 -3.45
CA VAL A 536 7.69 -20.24 -2.92
C VAL A 536 7.50 -21.37 -1.91
N THR A 537 6.50 -21.25 -1.03
CA THR A 537 6.11 -22.28 -0.06
C THR A 537 5.63 -23.56 -0.76
N LYS A 538 4.83 -23.42 -1.82
CA LYS A 538 4.43 -24.53 -2.71
C LYS A 538 5.60 -25.22 -3.42
N LYS A 539 6.64 -24.47 -3.81
CA LYS A 539 7.84 -25.03 -4.46
C LYS A 539 8.82 -25.69 -3.50
N CYS A 540 8.83 -25.27 -2.23
CA CYS A 540 9.70 -25.82 -1.20
C CYS A 540 9.12 -27.06 -0.50
N GLY A 541 8.03 -27.65 -1.01
CA GLY A 541 7.41 -28.85 -0.43
C GLY A 541 6.79 -28.62 0.95
N GLY A 542 6.53 -27.35 1.31
CA GLY A 542 5.79 -27.00 2.51
C GLY A 542 4.30 -27.14 2.24
N ASP A 543 3.81 -28.37 2.13
CA ASP A 543 2.40 -28.62 2.36
C ASP A 543 2.15 -28.33 3.84
N VAL A 544 1.66 -27.12 4.13
CA VAL A 544 0.86 -26.96 5.34
C VAL A 544 -0.41 -27.73 5.01
N ASP A 545 -0.43 -29.00 5.39
CA ASP A 545 -1.64 -29.81 5.42
C ASP A 545 -2.68 -29.03 6.23
N VAL A 546 -3.62 -28.41 5.52
CA VAL A 546 -4.93 -28.04 6.06
C VAL A 546 -5.89 -29.24 5.86
N SER A 547 -5.36 -30.44 5.60
CA SER A 547 -6.10 -31.69 5.51
C SER A 547 -6.35 -32.30 6.90
N GLU A 548 -7.02 -31.54 7.77
CA GLU A 548 -7.92 -32.15 8.76
C GLU A 548 -9.26 -31.43 8.67
N GLU A 549 -9.94 -31.68 7.55
CA GLU A 549 -11.40 -31.68 7.50
C GLU A 549 -11.90 -32.78 8.44
N GLY A 550 -12.04 -32.45 9.72
CA GLY A 550 -12.97 -33.17 10.58
C GLY A 550 -14.38 -32.91 10.07
N ASN A 551 -15.09 -33.98 9.68
CA ASN A 551 -16.51 -33.99 9.36
C ASN A 551 -17.35 -33.24 10.42
N ASP A 552 -17.56 -31.95 10.21
CA ASP A 552 -18.61 -31.17 10.85
C ASP A 552 -19.66 -30.84 9.77
N PRO A 553 -20.97 -30.79 10.11
CA PRO A 553 -22.05 -30.82 9.14
C PRO A 553 -22.08 -29.52 8.30
N GLU A 554 -21.37 -29.56 7.17
CA GLU A 554 -20.97 -28.40 6.37
C GLU A 554 -22.12 -27.76 5.57
N LEU A 555 -23.26 -28.44 5.45
CA LEU A 555 -24.42 -27.95 4.70
C LEU A 555 -25.44 -27.19 5.57
N ASP A 556 -25.56 -27.55 6.85
CA ASP A 556 -26.51 -26.94 7.80
C ASP A 556 -25.90 -25.73 8.55
N ALA A 557 -24.58 -25.64 8.64
CA ALA A 557 -23.89 -24.49 9.23
C ALA A 557 -23.76 -23.30 8.25
N VAL A 558 -23.60 -23.58 6.95
CA VAL A 558 -23.49 -22.55 5.90
C VAL A 558 -24.82 -21.84 5.66
N THR A 559 -25.94 -22.56 5.73
CA THR A 559 -27.29 -21.98 5.66
C THR A 559 -27.58 -21.08 6.87
N ASN A 560 -27.16 -21.46 8.06
CA ASN A 560 -27.27 -20.62 9.26
C ASN A 560 -26.35 -19.38 9.16
N ASP A 561 -25.06 -19.50 8.81
CA ASP A 561 -24.15 -18.34 8.69
C ASP A 561 -24.54 -17.34 7.58
N ILE A 562 -25.17 -17.82 6.48
CA ILE A 562 -25.64 -16.98 5.37
C ILE A 562 -26.91 -16.19 5.74
N LEU A 563 -27.75 -16.72 6.64
CA LEU A 563 -28.96 -16.09 7.15
C LEU A 563 -28.74 -15.34 8.49
N ASP A 564 -27.73 -15.70 9.27
CA ASP A 564 -27.48 -15.23 10.65
C ASP A 564 -26.83 -13.84 10.74
N LEU A 565 -26.30 -13.29 9.65
CA LEU A 565 -25.94 -11.86 9.62
C LEU A 565 -27.16 -10.93 9.71
N ASP A 566 -28.38 -11.46 9.64
CA ASP A 566 -29.64 -10.76 9.91
C ASP A 566 -30.25 -11.05 11.30
N VAL A 567 -29.73 -11.99 12.09
CA VAL A 567 -30.25 -12.31 13.45
C VAL A 567 -29.13 -12.53 14.47
N ASN A 568 -28.57 -11.42 14.97
CA ASN A 568 -28.12 -11.12 16.33
C ASN A 568 -27.87 -12.24 17.41
N ARG A 569 -27.31 -13.42 17.11
CA ARG A 569 -27.20 -14.48 18.16
C ARG A 569 -25.96 -15.37 18.28
N ASN A 570 -24.88 -15.17 17.54
CA ASN A 570 -23.62 -15.90 17.79
C ASN A 570 -22.42 -14.94 17.92
N ASP A 571 -22.37 -14.23 19.05
CA ASP A 571 -21.26 -13.37 19.45
C ASP A 571 -20.23 -14.18 20.25
N VAL A 572 -18.96 -14.19 19.81
CA VAL A 572 -17.85 -14.74 20.61
C VAL A 572 -17.10 -13.57 21.26
N GLU A 573 -17.03 -13.54 22.59
CA GLU A 573 -16.05 -12.71 23.31
C GLU A 573 -14.65 -13.27 22.99
N LEU A 574 -13.93 -12.57 22.11
CA LEU A 574 -12.63 -12.99 21.61
C LEU A 574 -11.59 -13.07 22.76
N GLY A 575 -11.18 -14.29 23.10
CA GLY A 575 -10.07 -14.56 24.01
C GLY A 575 -8.70 -14.12 23.47
N GLU A 576 -7.67 -14.29 24.31
CA GLU A 576 -6.33 -13.67 24.24
C GLU A 576 -5.59 -13.73 22.88
N SER A 577 -5.93 -14.66 21.99
CA SER A 577 -5.36 -14.77 20.63
C SER A 577 -5.68 -13.57 19.72
N SER A 578 -6.79 -12.87 19.97
CA SER A 578 -7.21 -11.67 19.22
C SER A 578 -6.41 -10.42 19.59
N ARG A 579 -5.82 -10.37 20.80
CA ARG A 579 -4.81 -9.36 21.12
C ARG A 579 -3.63 -9.49 20.19
N LEU A 580 -3.28 -10.68 19.70
CA LEU A 580 -2.17 -10.85 18.77
C LEU A 580 -2.49 -10.35 17.35
N ILE A 581 -3.74 -10.45 16.90
CA ILE A 581 -4.18 -9.95 15.57
C ILE A 581 -4.33 -8.43 15.58
N TRP A 582 -4.99 -7.88 16.61
CA TRP A 582 -5.02 -6.43 16.82
C TRP A 582 -3.63 -5.89 17.09
N TYR A 583 -2.80 -6.57 17.90
CA TYR A 583 -1.40 -6.18 18.07
C TYR A 583 -0.66 -6.28 16.74
N ASN A 584 -0.82 -7.30 15.91
CA ASN A 584 -0.10 -7.38 14.62
C ASN A 584 -0.58 -6.35 13.58
N MET A 585 -1.87 -6.03 13.50
CA MET A 585 -2.40 -5.00 12.60
C MET A 585 -2.14 -3.58 13.11
N LEU A 586 -2.26 -3.38 14.42
CA LEU A 586 -2.06 -2.09 15.08
C LEU A 586 -0.57 -1.82 15.31
N VAL A 587 0.29 -2.85 15.43
CA VAL A 587 1.76 -2.76 15.37
C VAL A 587 2.23 -2.65 13.92
N ALA A 588 1.59 -3.26 12.92
CA ALA A 588 1.90 -2.96 11.52
C ALA A 588 1.54 -1.50 11.17
N GLY A 589 0.35 -1.04 11.58
CA GLY A 589 -0.11 0.34 11.41
C GLY A 589 0.68 1.36 12.24
N LEU A 590 0.97 1.07 13.52
CA LEU A 590 1.84 1.91 14.35
C LEU A 590 3.29 1.82 13.90
N ILE A 591 3.81 0.72 13.36
CA ILE A 591 5.18 0.68 12.83
C ILE A 591 5.28 1.51 11.56
N VAL A 592 4.26 1.52 10.69
CA VAL A 592 4.21 2.44 9.54
C VAL A 592 4.11 3.90 10.02
N LEU A 593 3.25 4.20 11.00
CA LEU A 593 3.15 5.55 11.58
C LEU A 593 4.39 5.98 12.40
N LEU A 594 5.04 5.09 13.13
CA LEU A 594 6.23 5.35 13.96
C LEU A 594 7.54 5.28 13.17
N SER A 595 7.55 4.62 12.01
CA SER A 595 8.68 4.68 11.07
C SER A 595 8.66 5.96 10.23
N TRP A 596 7.52 6.65 10.13
CA TRP A 596 7.40 7.92 9.43
C TRP A 596 7.29 9.14 10.39
N PHE A 597 6.71 8.99 11.58
CA PHE A 597 6.51 10.07 12.56
C PHE A 597 6.59 9.59 14.04
N PRO A 598 7.72 9.76 14.74
CA PRO A 598 7.92 9.27 16.11
C PRO A 598 7.03 9.92 17.20
N TRP A 599 6.36 11.04 16.92
CA TRP A 599 5.70 11.87 17.95
C TRP A 599 4.21 11.58 18.18
N VAL A 600 3.54 10.85 17.28
CA VAL A 600 2.12 10.51 17.43
C VAL A 600 1.91 9.54 18.62
N GLY A 601 2.91 8.71 18.92
CA GLY A 601 2.88 7.80 20.10
C GLY A 601 2.89 8.53 21.45
N CYS A 602 3.56 9.69 21.55
CA CYS A 602 3.62 10.46 22.79
C CYS A 602 2.31 11.22 23.08
N LEU A 603 1.61 11.68 22.04
CA LEU A 603 0.29 12.32 22.18
C LEU A 603 -0.80 11.31 22.60
N TRP A 604 -0.67 10.04 22.20
CA TRP A 604 -1.60 8.98 22.59
C TRP A 604 -1.39 8.52 24.06
N LEU A 605 -0.15 8.52 24.54
CA LEU A 605 0.16 8.30 25.97
C LEU A 605 -0.34 9.43 26.86
N LEU A 606 -0.36 10.68 26.37
CA LEU A 606 -0.88 11.83 27.11
C LEU A 606 -2.42 11.92 27.10
N SER A 607 -3.12 11.35 26.12
CA SER A 607 -4.59 11.27 26.11
C SER A 607 -5.15 10.11 26.95
N TRP A 608 -4.31 9.15 27.34
CA TRP A 608 -4.68 8.00 28.18
C TRP A 608 -4.50 8.23 29.69
N LEU A 609 -4.05 9.43 30.09
CA LEU A 609 -3.69 9.76 31.47
C LEU A 609 -4.72 10.56 32.32
N PRO A 610 -5.89 11.04 31.83
CA PRO A 610 -6.91 11.57 32.73
C PRO A 610 -7.92 10.44 33.06
N GLY A 611 -7.62 9.66 34.09
CA GLY A 611 -8.58 8.66 34.61
C GLY A 611 -8.09 7.75 35.74
N LYS A 612 -6.78 7.69 36.02
CA LYS A 612 -6.22 6.87 37.10
C LYS A 612 -5.19 7.60 37.98
N LEU A 613 -5.31 8.92 38.13
CA LEU A 613 -4.50 9.70 39.07
C LEU A 613 -5.11 9.79 40.49
N GLY A 614 -6.03 8.88 40.84
CA GLY A 614 -6.58 8.76 42.19
C GLY A 614 -5.85 7.77 43.10
N TRP A 615 -4.84 7.06 42.58
CA TRP A 615 -4.18 5.96 43.30
C TRP A 615 -2.69 6.19 43.60
N LEU A 616 -2.14 7.35 43.22
CA LEU A 616 -0.70 7.68 43.36
C LEU A 616 -0.41 8.87 44.28
N THR A 617 -1.42 9.50 44.89
CA THR A 617 -1.27 10.65 45.81
C THR A 617 -1.08 10.25 47.28
N GLY A 618 -0.50 9.07 47.54
CA GLY A 618 -0.26 8.58 48.90
C GLY A 618 1.18 8.65 49.40
N LYS A 619 2.21 8.81 48.55
CA LYS A 619 3.60 8.54 49.00
C LYS A 619 4.76 9.39 48.47
N LEU A 620 4.58 10.43 47.65
CA LEU A 620 5.70 11.33 47.33
C LEU A 620 5.26 12.81 47.35
N GLY A 621 5.97 13.61 48.15
CA GLY A 621 5.68 15.02 48.40
C GLY A 621 5.81 15.94 47.18
N TRP A 622 5.34 17.19 47.37
CA TRP A 622 4.96 18.21 46.37
C TRP A 622 6.04 18.79 45.44
N LEU A 623 7.26 18.26 45.39
CA LEU A 623 8.33 18.82 44.55
C LEU A 623 8.25 18.53 43.03
N PRO A 624 7.65 17.42 42.53
CA PRO A 624 7.61 17.14 41.08
C PRO A 624 6.59 17.97 40.29
N LEU A 625 5.58 18.58 40.94
CA LEU A 625 4.47 19.22 40.23
C LEU A 625 4.87 20.55 39.57
N VAL A 626 5.85 21.26 40.15
CA VAL A 626 6.29 22.58 39.68
C VAL A 626 7.15 22.48 38.41
N VAL A 627 7.93 21.41 38.25
CA VAL A 627 8.75 21.17 37.03
C VAL A 627 7.88 20.80 35.82
N VAL A 628 6.75 20.12 36.06
CA VAL A 628 5.79 19.75 35.01
C VAL A 628 5.03 20.98 34.49
N LEU A 629 4.62 21.89 35.39
CA LEU A 629 3.84 23.08 35.01
C LEU A 629 4.67 24.13 34.23
N VAL A 630 5.95 24.31 34.56
CA VAL A 630 6.84 25.21 33.81
C VAL A 630 7.15 24.66 32.41
N SER A 631 7.22 23.33 32.27
CA SER A 631 7.44 22.67 30.97
C SER A 631 6.20 22.76 30.06
N LEU A 632 4.98 22.74 30.60
CA LEU A 632 3.74 22.85 29.82
C LEU A 632 3.51 24.25 29.23
N GLY A 633 3.96 25.32 29.91
CA GLY A 633 3.80 26.70 29.44
C GLY A 633 4.57 27.02 28.15
N CYS A 634 5.75 26.42 27.94
CA CYS A 634 6.54 26.61 26.72
C CYS A 634 5.97 25.87 25.48
N TRP A 635 5.13 24.85 25.67
CA TRP A 635 4.58 24.05 24.56
C TRP A 635 3.31 24.64 23.95
N VAL A 636 2.54 25.43 24.70
CA VAL A 636 1.31 26.07 24.20
C VAL A 636 1.63 27.11 23.12
N GLY A 637 2.75 27.83 23.23
CA GLY A 637 3.19 28.81 22.23
C GLY A 637 3.55 28.18 20.87
N VAL A 638 4.11 26.97 20.87
CA VAL A 638 4.49 26.25 19.63
C VAL A 638 3.26 25.62 18.94
N PHE A 639 2.27 25.19 19.72
CA PHE A 639 1.05 24.59 19.19
C PHE A 639 0.17 25.60 18.42
N VAL A 640 0.09 26.85 18.90
CA VAL A 640 -0.69 27.91 18.24
C VAL A 640 -0.08 28.32 16.88
N SER A 641 1.25 28.34 16.76
CA SER A 641 1.93 28.54 15.46
C SER A 641 1.79 27.36 14.50
N TRP A 642 1.69 26.13 15.02
CA TRP A 642 1.53 24.93 14.20
C TRP A 642 0.11 24.78 13.61
N VAL A 643 -0.93 25.13 14.39
CA VAL A 643 -2.33 25.16 13.91
C VAL A 643 -2.52 26.23 12.83
N ALA A 644 -1.87 27.39 12.94
CA ALA A 644 -1.89 28.41 11.89
C ALA A 644 -1.26 27.91 10.56
N GLY A 645 -0.21 27.08 10.63
CA GLY A 645 0.43 26.47 9.46
C GLY A 645 -0.41 25.38 8.78
N LEU A 646 -1.18 24.60 9.54
CA LEU A 646 -2.08 23.57 8.99
C LEU A 646 -3.26 24.15 8.21
N VAL A 647 -3.77 25.32 8.62
CA VAL A 647 -4.82 26.03 7.90
C VAL A 647 -4.32 26.53 6.53
N SER A 648 -3.03 26.92 6.43
CA SER A 648 -2.41 27.25 5.15
C SER A 648 -2.11 26.01 4.27
N LEU A 649 -1.77 24.87 4.88
CA LEU A 649 -1.52 23.61 4.15
C LEU A 649 -2.79 23.04 3.49
N GLY A 650 -3.94 23.19 4.14
CA GLY A 650 -5.24 22.79 3.59
C GLY A 650 -5.65 23.58 2.33
N TYR A 651 -5.20 24.83 2.20
CA TYR A 651 -5.49 25.66 1.03
C TYR A 651 -4.65 25.27 -0.20
N TYR A 652 -3.39 24.82 0.00
CA TYR A 652 -2.49 24.42 -1.09
C TYR A 652 -2.74 22.98 -1.60
N LEU A 653 -3.12 22.05 -0.71
CA LEU A 653 -3.52 20.69 -1.12
C LEU A 653 -4.80 20.71 -1.96
N GLY A 654 -5.71 21.67 -1.73
CA GLY A 654 -6.90 21.88 -2.55
C GLY A 654 -6.60 22.29 -4.00
N CYS A 655 -5.51 23.03 -4.24
CA CYS A 655 -5.12 23.45 -5.59
C CYS A 655 -4.40 22.35 -6.39
N TRP A 656 -3.72 21.40 -5.73
CA TRP A 656 -3.02 20.30 -6.41
C TRP A 656 -3.99 19.21 -6.93
N PHE A 657 -5.10 18.99 -6.22
CA PHE A 657 -6.16 18.06 -6.66
C PHE A 657 -7.05 18.59 -7.79
N TYR A 658 -6.98 19.88 -8.15
CA TYR A 658 -7.85 20.48 -9.15
C TYR A 658 -7.35 20.32 -10.60
N ASN A 659 -6.11 19.83 -10.80
CA ASN A 659 -5.49 19.62 -12.13
C ASN A 659 -5.03 18.17 -12.40
N MET A 660 -5.48 17.20 -11.60
CA MET A 660 -5.44 15.75 -11.90
C MET A 660 -6.84 15.22 -12.20
#